data_AF-A0ABD1Y817-F1
#
_entry.id   AF-A0ABD1Y817-F1
#
_cell.length_a   1.000
_cell.length_b   1.000
_cell.length_c   1.000
_cell.angle_alpha   90.00
_cell.angle_beta   90.00
_cell.angle_gamma   90.00
#
_symmetry.space_group_name_H-M   'P 1'
#
loop_
_entity.id
_entity.type
_entity.pdbx_description
1 polymer ?
#
loop_
_entity_poly.entity_id
_entity_poly.type
_entity_poly.pdbx_seq_one_letter_code
_entity_poly.pdbx_strand_id
1 'polypeptide(L)'
;MAQVKTWSKDEVEDLILKVLSSTNGGRFSGPYLPPGSLNHLVKQYEEDGLAEIFSPVFSDLQQSVMRVSPLGPFQGPLKALVLLASFPPLAKVLVNHSSWHPQGQFVNARVLEVSSLLGPFFHISVIPDNPLFGSSDPIVGLQCFSDPENRSREDINSSSAIIRTVMHQLYTGLHELLLNILRVPETREPVLQYLADLVQKNVKGKAAQRNPFIRGSNGALVCLSAVMLRLCEPDALDESFFKKDEIDVGYMLRNFGPCSTCGLIKAETGQANYSLSCEFFVLTARVLNVGLLKALSDFSTLLRDVTIVKAALKFYRFMVVWLVSLVGDFNMPLPTSFPIEFASVQEHFIGDLLEMLLLASRIPGALDGFVLDKFMSFIVMFLESPLHVAHPYLREKVVEVLNSWIPSKMSYGVCSCQSKFLSCSMAALFEGHQMALRYLAPNLLKVYIDSEFTGSDIQFCKKFNIRRNALELLEYLRQVPSYHSSWKQYDELMRDRVFPSLEQSSQSFDICLARSKEAQTVLTFAPSPQEPLHVDMRWPRNGRYNRIIEPGLILLKGWLTIEHQVEIVRMCQQLGLGPGGFYQPQFNEQNKLHLRMMCLGMQWQPSVRSYQTRRTAFDNALAPPIPGFLLRAVDKSLRVAQALGDRGKSRTELIAQGSTLPHMVPDICVINFYEFSGKLGMHQDKDESQTSLRKGLPVVSFSIGDSGEFIYGRYNDPFTARKLVLDSGDVLIFGGPSRMLFHAVPKIINNTAPDALLGETNLRPGRLNLTFRQY
;
A
#
# COMPACT_ATOMS: atom_id res chain seq x y z
N MET A 1 51.85 -51.17 -3.04
CA MET A 1 51.86 -49.69 -3.09
C MET A 1 51.61 -49.28 -4.52
N ALA A 2 50.37 -48.91 -4.88
CA ALA A 2 50.10 -48.34 -6.20
C ALA A 2 50.79 -46.97 -6.26
N GLN A 3 51.66 -46.76 -7.24
CA GLN A 3 52.30 -45.47 -7.48
C GLN A 3 51.22 -44.42 -7.72
N VAL A 4 51.14 -43.42 -6.84
CA VAL A 4 50.31 -42.24 -7.08
C VAL A 4 50.93 -41.51 -8.27
N LYS A 5 50.25 -41.58 -9.43
CA LYS A 5 50.72 -40.93 -10.66
C LYS A 5 50.72 -39.42 -10.44
N THR A 6 51.90 -38.81 -10.43
CA THR A 6 52.08 -37.35 -10.40
C THR A 6 51.73 -36.79 -11.77
N TRP A 7 50.72 -35.91 -11.84
CA TRP A 7 50.32 -35.25 -13.08
C TRP A 7 51.31 -34.15 -13.45
N SER A 8 51.77 -34.13 -14.70
CA SER A 8 52.54 -33.02 -15.27
C SER A 8 51.63 -31.85 -15.63
N LYS A 9 52.20 -30.64 -15.76
CA LYS A 9 51.46 -29.42 -16.15
C LYS A 9 50.68 -29.62 -17.45
N ASP A 10 51.29 -30.29 -18.44
CA ASP A 10 50.67 -30.59 -19.73
C ASP A 10 49.48 -31.58 -19.60
N GLU A 11 49.56 -32.55 -18.68
CA GLU A 11 48.46 -33.48 -18.42
C GLU A 11 47.29 -32.79 -17.69
N VAL A 12 47.57 -31.79 -16.85
CA VAL A 12 46.54 -30.96 -16.21
C VAL A 12 45.87 -30.05 -17.24
N GLU A 13 46.64 -29.42 -18.14
CA GLU A 13 46.11 -28.61 -19.25
C GLU A 13 45.27 -29.46 -20.22
N ASP A 14 45.70 -30.69 -20.56
CA ASP A 14 44.92 -31.64 -21.37
C ASP A 14 43.64 -32.12 -20.64
N LEU A 15 43.69 -32.32 -19.32
CA LEU A 15 42.51 -32.63 -18.50
C LEU A 15 41.50 -31.47 -18.52
N ILE A 16 41.99 -30.24 -18.37
CA ILE A 16 41.20 -29.01 -18.47
C ILE A 16 40.57 -28.89 -19.86
N LEU A 17 41.36 -29.09 -20.92
CA LEU A 17 40.87 -29.10 -22.29
C LEU A 17 39.85 -30.22 -22.54
N LYS A 18 39.93 -31.36 -21.85
CA LYS A 18 38.91 -32.43 -21.89
C LYS A 18 37.64 -32.08 -21.12
N VAL A 19 37.77 -31.45 -19.95
CA VAL A 19 36.63 -30.88 -19.21
C VAL A 19 35.94 -29.81 -20.05
N LEU A 20 36.69 -28.98 -20.79
CA LEU A 20 36.14 -27.96 -21.68
C LEU A 20 35.63 -28.53 -23.02
N SER A 21 36.29 -29.52 -23.62
CA SER A 21 35.88 -30.08 -24.94
C SER A 21 34.69 -31.03 -24.84
N SER A 22 34.50 -31.71 -23.70
CA SER A 22 33.28 -32.48 -23.43
C SER A 22 32.01 -31.62 -23.28
N THR A 23 32.17 -30.29 -23.30
CA THR A 23 31.08 -29.31 -23.10
C THR A 23 30.57 -28.66 -24.39
N ASN A 24 31.32 -28.76 -25.50
CA ASN A 24 30.85 -28.30 -26.81
C ASN A 24 29.99 -29.40 -27.45
N GLY A 25 28.67 -29.24 -27.39
CA GLY A 25 27.65 -30.21 -27.80
C GLY A 25 27.61 -30.69 -29.26
N GLY A 26 28.75 -30.68 -29.98
CA GLY A 26 28.93 -31.38 -31.24
C GLY A 26 29.35 -32.83 -31.01
N ARG A 27 28.91 -33.72 -31.91
CA ARG A 27 29.45 -35.09 -32.04
C ARG A 27 30.97 -35.05 -32.15
N PHE A 28 31.70 -35.20 -31.04
CA PHE A 28 33.13 -35.43 -31.05
C PHE A 28 33.48 -36.59 -30.11
N SER A 29 34.07 -37.62 -30.72
CA SER A 29 34.65 -38.80 -30.10
C SER A 29 35.99 -38.45 -29.44
N GLY A 30 35.98 -37.56 -28.45
CA GLY A 30 37.13 -37.32 -27.57
C GLY A 30 37.23 -38.40 -26.50
N PRO A 31 38.43 -38.76 -26.01
CA PRO A 31 38.58 -39.78 -24.98
C PRO A 31 37.92 -39.30 -23.68
N TYR A 32 36.97 -40.09 -23.18
CA TYR A 32 36.32 -39.87 -21.88
C TYR A 32 37.38 -39.75 -20.77
N LEU A 33 37.18 -38.81 -19.83
CA LEU A 33 37.98 -38.76 -18.61
C LEU A 33 37.90 -40.13 -17.89
N PRO A 34 39.02 -40.75 -17.50
CA PRO A 34 38.98 -41.97 -16.71
C PRO A 34 38.27 -41.69 -15.37
N PRO A 35 37.37 -42.58 -14.91
CA PRO A 35 36.69 -42.43 -13.63
C PRO A 35 37.69 -42.20 -12.48
N GLY A 36 37.46 -41.15 -11.67
CA GLY A 36 38.29 -40.84 -10.50
C GLY A 36 39.53 -39.95 -10.77
N SER A 37 39.82 -39.58 -12.02
CA SER A 37 40.97 -38.72 -12.36
C SER A 37 40.93 -37.36 -11.63
N LEU A 38 39.76 -36.73 -11.56
CA LEU A 38 39.56 -35.48 -10.82
C LEU A 38 39.72 -35.68 -9.31
N ASN A 39 39.22 -36.79 -8.74
CA ASN A 39 39.38 -37.08 -7.31
C ASN A 39 40.86 -37.19 -6.92
N HIS A 40 41.66 -37.85 -7.76
CA HIS A 40 43.10 -37.96 -7.55
C HIS A 40 43.80 -36.62 -7.62
N LEU A 41 43.46 -35.79 -8.62
CA LEU A 41 44.05 -34.46 -8.77
C LEU A 41 43.68 -33.55 -7.59
N VAL A 42 42.41 -33.48 -7.21
CA VAL A 42 41.95 -32.67 -6.07
C VAL A 42 42.66 -33.09 -4.79
N LYS A 43 42.79 -34.40 -4.53
CA LYS A 43 43.49 -34.92 -3.37
C LYS A 43 45.01 -34.64 -3.40
N GLN A 44 45.61 -34.61 -4.58
CA GLN A 44 47.05 -34.37 -4.73
C GLN A 44 47.44 -32.92 -4.43
N TYR A 45 46.58 -31.96 -4.79
CA TYR A 45 46.83 -30.52 -4.66
C TYR A 45 45.97 -29.84 -3.58
N GLU A 46 45.34 -30.61 -2.69
CA GLU A 46 44.37 -30.10 -1.71
C GLU A 46 44.93 -29.01 -0.80
N GLU A 47 46.22 -29.09 -0.45
CA GLU A 47 46.88 -28.11 0.41
C GLU A 47 47.45 -26.89 -0.34
N ASP A 48 47.82 -27.02 -1.61
CA ASP A 48 48.35 -25.91 -2.41
C ASP A 48 48.28 -26.18 -3.94
N GLY A 49 48.03 -25.13 -4.73
CA GLY A 49 48.08 -25.16 -6.21
C GLY A 49 46.75 -25.33 -6.96
N LEU A 50 45.66 -25.72 -6.30
CA LEU A 50 44.34 -25.83 -6.97
C LEU A 50 43.84 -24.50 -7.54
N ALA A 51 44.13 -23.38 -6.87
CA ALA A 51 43.73 -22.06 -7.34
C ALA A 51 44.43 -21.66 -8.65
N GLU A 52 45.72 -21.95 -8.79
CA GLU A 52 46.48 -21.67 -10.01
C GLU A 52 45.98 -22.50 -11.19
N ILE A 53 45.60 -23.75 -10.93
CA ILE A 53 45.10 -24.69 -11.95
C ILE A 53 43.69 -24.31 -12.41
N PHE A 54 42.76 -24.08 -11.46
CA PHE A 54 41.34 -23.99 -11.78
C PHE A 54 40.80 -22.57 -11.96
N SER A 55 41.51 -21.52 -11.51
CA SER A 55 41.04 -20.13 -11.75
C SER A 55 40.92 -19.77 -13.24
N PRO A 56 41.88 -20.14 -14.12
CA PRO A 56 41.73 -19.95 -15.56
C PRO A 56 40.53 -20.72 -16.12
N VAL A 57 40.32 -21.96 -15.66
CA VAL A 57 39.18 -22.81 -16.09
C VAL A 57 37.85 -22.14 -15.78
N PHE A 58 37.70 -21.61 -14.56
CA PHE A 58 36.48 -20.91 -14.18
C PHE A 58 36.25 -19.64 -15.01
N SER A 59 37.32 -18.90 -15.30
CA SER A 59 37.26 -17.72 -16.18
C SER A 59 36.86 -18.10 -17.61
N ASP A 60 37.40 -19.19 -18.15
CA ASP A 60 37.09 -19.68 -19.49
C ASP A 60 35.63 -20.17 -19.57
N LEU A 61 35.16 -20.89 -18.55
CA LEU A 61 33.76 -21.31 -18.44
C LEU A 61 32.80 -20.11 -18.41
N GLN A 62 33.10 -19.08 -17.62
CA GLN A 62 32.35 -17.82 -17.60
C GLN A 62 32.32 -17.15 -18.98
N GLN A 63 33.48 -17.03 -19.63
CA GLN A 63 33.59 -16.40 -20.96
C GLN A 63 32.83 -17.17 -22.04
N SER A 64 32.83 -18.51 -21.96
CA SER A 64 32.18 -19.39 -22.94
C SER A 64 30.66 -19.23 -23.01
N VAL A 65 30.04 -18.73 -21.94
CA VAL A 65 28.58 -18.50 -21.86
C VAL A 65 28.19 -17.03 -21.99
N MET A 66 29.16 -16.11 -22.15
CA MET A 66 28.84 -14.72 -22.44
C MET A 66 28.10 -14.62 -23.78
N ARG A 67 26.96 -13.93 -23.79
CA ARG A 67 26.09 -13.73 -24.97
C ARG A 67 25.50 -15.01 -25.56
N VAL A 68 25.46 -16.10 -24.78
CA VAL A 68 24.77 -17.34 -25.17
C VAL A 68 23.27 -17.22 -24.91
N SER A 69 22.46 -17.63 -25.89
CA SER A 69 21.00 -17.72 -25.70
C SER A 69 20.59 -19.04 -25.05
N PRO A 70 19.35 -19.16 -24.56
CA PRO A 70 18.84 -20.45 -24.11
C PRO A 70 18.98 -21.56 -25.14
N LEU A 71 18.89 -21.27 -26.45
CA LEU A 71 19.04 -22.29 -27.48
C LEU A 71 20.51 -22.54 -27.87
N GLY A 72 21.45 -21.79 -27.28
CA GLY A 72 22.89 -21.97 -27.47
C GLY A 72 23.53 -22.98 -26.50
N PRO A 73 24.85 -23.18 -26.58
CA PRO A 73 25.56 -24.31 -25.97
C PRO A 73 25.96 -24.07 -24.50
N PHE A 74 25.04 -23.66 -23.63
CA PHE A 74 25.37 -23.39 -22.22
C PHE A 74 25.42 -24.64 -21.32
N GLN A 75 24.80 -25.75 -21.73
CA GLN A 75 24.58 -26.92 -20.88
C GLN A 75 25.89 -27.58 -20.49
N GLY A 76 26.86 -27.59 -21.41
CA GLY A 76 28.17 -28.14 -21.16
C GLY A 76 28.94 -27.34 -20.09
N PRO A 77 29.20 -26.03 -20.31
CA PRO A 77 29.88 -25.21 -19.31
C PRO A 77 29.23 -25.25 -17.93
N LEU A 78 27.89 -25.26 -17.87
CA LEU A 78 27.15 -25.38 -16.62
C LEU A 78 27.40 -26.73 -15.92
N LYS A 79 27.35 -27.85 -16.65
CA LYS A 79 27.64 -29.18 -16.10
C LYS A 79 29.07 -29.31 -15.58
N ALA A 80 30.05 -28.75 -16.30
CA ALA A 80 31.43 -28.71 -15.85
C ALA A 80 31.56 -27.92 -14.53
N LEU A 81 30.93 -26.75 -14.45
CA LEU A 81 30.94 -25.94 -13.24
C LEU A 81 30.28 -26.64 -12.05
N VAL A 82 29.15 -27.31 -12.26
CA VAL A 82 28.46 -28.13 -11.24
C VAL A 82 29.34 -29.28 -10.75
N LEU A 83 29.98 -30.02 -11.67
CA LEU A 83 30.88 -31.11 -11.34
C LEU A 83 32.06 -30.63 -10.51
N LEU A 84 32.72 -29.55 -10.92
CA LEU A 84 33.87 -28.99 -10.20
C LEU A 84 33.44 -28.52 -8.80
N ALA A 85 32.30 -27.83 -8.69
CA ALA A 85 31.77 -27.38 -7.40
C ALA A 85 31.34 -28.51 -6.46
N SER A 86 31.10 -29.73 -6.97
CA SER A 86 30.79 -30.88 -6.12
C SER A 86 31.96 -31.33 -5.24
N PHE A 87 33.19 -30.88 -5.55
CA PHE A 87 34.38 -31.09 -4.73
C PHE A 87 34.57 -29.92 -3.75
N PRO A 88 34.52 -30.15 -2.42
CA PRO A 88 34.64 -29.06 -1.46
C PRO A 88 35.88 -28.16 -1.61
N PRO A 89 37.09 -28.68 -1.90
CA PRO A 89 38.26 -27.82 -2.15
C PRO A 89 38.08 -26.92 -3.39
N LEU A 90 37.48 -27.43 -4.47
CA LEU A 90 37.24 -26.66 -5.68
C LEU A 90 36.09 -25.65 -5.52
N ALA A 91 35.07 -25.96 -4.72
CA ALA A 91 34.05 -25.00 -4.33
C ALA A 91 34.66 -23.79 -3.59
N LYS A 92 35.65 -24.03 -2.72
CA LYS A 92 36.41 -22.95 -2.05
C LYS A 92 37.19 -22.11 -3.06
N VAL A 93 37.90 -22.74 -4.00
CA VAL A 93 38.62 -22.02 -5.06
C VAL A 93 37.67 -21.20 -5.93
N LEU A 94 36.53 -21.77 -6.31
CA LEU A 94 35.49 -21.12 -7.12
C LEU A 94 34.99 -19.83 -6.46
N VAL A 95 34.68 -19.90 -5.16
CA VAL A 95 34.12 -18.78 -4.40
C VAL A 95 35.18 -17.73 -4.03
N ASN A 96 36.45 -18.14 -3.89
CA ASN A 96 37.57 -17.23 -3.68
C ASN A 96 38.15 -16.65 -4.99
N HIS A 97 37.59 -17.01 -6.14
CA HIS A 97 38.03 -16.48 -7.43
C HIS A 97 37.91 -14.95 -7.48
N SER A 98 38.88 -14.27 -8.08
CA SER A 98 38.93 -12.79 -8.14
C SER A 98 37.68 -12.16 -8.78
N SER A 99 37.06 -12.88 -9.71
CA SER A 99 35.82 -12.47 -10.39
C SER A 99 34.55 -13.08 -9.78
N TRP A 100 34.62 -13.75 -8.63
CA TRP A 100 33.43 -14.30 -7.95
C TRP A 100 32.40 -13.20 -7.65
N HIS A 101 32.85 -12.17 -6.93
CA HIS A 101 32.02 -11.08 -6.46
C HIS A 101 32.76 -9.74 -6.64
N PRO A 102 32.65 -9.11 -7.82
CA PRO A 102 33.18 -7.79 -8.07
C PRO A 102 32.67 -6.75 -7.06
N GLN A 103 33.59 -6.07 -6.38
CA GLN A 103 33.31 -5.05 -5.37
C GLN A 103 33.86 -3.68 -5.75
N GLY A 104 33.22 -2.61 -5.28
CA GLY A 104 33.66 -1.23 -5.51
C GLY A 104 32.51 -0.24 -5.58
N GLN A 105 32.81 1.03 -5.36
CA GLN A 105 31.82 2.12 -5.30
C GLN A 105 30.98 2.26 -6.59
N PHE A 106 31.58 1.91 -7.74
CA PHE A 106 30.94 2.02 -9.06
C PHE A 106 30.32 0.70 -9.56
N VAL A 107 30.36 -0.37 -8.77
CA VAL A 107 29.75 -1.64 -9.12
C VAL A 107 28.24 -1.56 -8.91
N ASN A 108 27.52 -1.37 -10.01
CA ASN A 108 26.06 -1.45 -10.05
C ASN A 108 25.59 -2.89 -10.35
N ALA A 109 24.27 -3.12 -10.38
CA ALA A 109 23.71 -4.44 -10.61
C ALA A 109 24.07 -5.01 -11.99
N ARG A 110 24.09 -4.16 -13.02
CA ARG A 110 24.47 -4.57 -14.38
C ARG A 110 25.93 -5.00 -14.44
N VAL A 111 26.83 -4.24 -13.82
CA VAL A 111 28.27 -4.59 -13.74
C VAL A 111 28.41 -5.94 -13.03
N LEU A 112 27.72 -6.13 -11.91
CA LEU A 112 27.77 -7.39 -11.18
C LEU A 112 27.30 -8.57 -12.03
N GLU A 113 26.21 -8.41 -12.79
CA GLU A 113 25.70 -9.45 -13.69
C GLU A 113 26.66 -9.80 -14.84
N VAL A 114 27.39 -8.85 -15.41
CA VAL A 114 28.26 -9.13 -16.57
C VAL A 114 29.68 -9.52 -16.18
N SER A 115 30.15 -9.12 -15.01
CA SER A 115 31.54 -9.33 -14.58
C SER A 115 31.72 -10.40 -13.51
N SER A 116 30.66 -10.79 -12.80
CA SER A 116 30.76 -11.89 -11.85
C SER A 116 30.84 -13.24 -12.55
N LEU A 117 31.46 -14.21 -11.89
CA LEU A 117 31.68 -15.53 -12.44
C LEU A 117 30.37 -16.26 -12.79
N LEU A 118 29.33 -16.09 -11.96
CA LEU A 118 28.02 -16.71 -12.18
C LEU A 118 27.06 -15.85 -12.99
N GLY A 119 27.32 -14.55 -13.11
CA GLY A 119 26.43 -13.58 -13.73
C GLY A 119 26.04 -13.93 -15.17
N PRO A 120 26.99 -14.28 -16.06
CA PRO A 120 26.70 -14.74 -17.42
C PRO A 120 25.78 -15.97 -17.49
N PHE A 121 25.88 -16.91 -16.54
CA PHE A 121 24.96 -18.05 -16.49
C PHE A 121 23.54 -17.62 -16.09
N PHE A 122 23.40 -16.68 -15.14
CA PHE A 122 22.10 -16.12 -14.80
C PHE A 122 21.50 -15.32 -15.97
N HIS A 123 22.33 -14.63 -16.75
CA HIS A 123 21.91 -13.80 -17.88
C HIS A 123 21.20 -14.56 -19.00
N ILE A 124 21.46 -15.87 -19.15
CA ILE A 124 20.82 -16.71 -20.17
C ILE A 124 19.31 -16.71 -19.97
N SER A 125 18.57 -16.11 -20.91
CA SER A 125 17.12 -15.96 -20.79
C SER A 125 16.42 -15.82 -22.13
N VAL A 126 15.12 -16.15 -22.13
CA VAL A 126 14.20 -15.84 -23.25
C VAL A 126 13.63 -14.43 -23.18
N ILE A 127 13.80 -13.73 -22.07
CA ILE A 127 13.32 -12.37 -21.91
C ILE A 127 14.29 -11.44 -22.66
N PRO A 128 13.81 -10.60 -23.59
CA PRO A 128 14.67 -9.67 -24.31
C PRO A 128 15.40 -8.70 -23.36
N ASP A 129 16.67 -8.42 -23.66
CA ASP A 129 17.48 -7.39 -22.99
C ASP A 129 17.99 -6.35 -24.00
N ASN A 130 18.67 -5.32 -23.52
CA ASN A 130 19.29 -4.31 -24.35
C ASN A 130 20.36 -4.95 -25.27
N PRO A 131 20.31 -4.70 -26.60
CA PRO A 131 21.22 -5.31 -27.57
C PRO A 131 22.71 -5.13 -27.28
N LEU A 132 23.10 -4.08 -26.55
CA LEU A 132 24.49 -3.80 -26.18
C LEU A 132 25.10 -4.85 -25.25
N PHE A 133 24.28 -5.50 -24.42
CA PHE A 133 24.73 -6.58 -23.54
C PHE A 133 24.70 -7.95 -24.23
N GLY A 134 24.24 -7.99 -25.48
CA GLY A 134 24.28 -9.14 -26.36
C GLY A 134 22.95 -9.35 -27.07
N SER A 135 23.01 -9.57 -28.38
CA SER A 135 21.95 -10.31 -29.08
C SER A 135 22.29 -11.77 -28.87
N SER A 136 21.62 -12.44 -27.93
CA SER A 136 21.94 -13.82 -27.60
C SER A 136 21.84 -14.68 -28.87
N ASP A 137 22.92 -15.37 -29.24
CA ASP A 137 22.97 -16.21 -30.44
C ASP A 137 22.70 -17.66 -30.03
N PRO A 138 21.73 -18.36 -30.67
CA PRO A 138 20.74 -17.86 -31.64
C PRO A 138 19.60 -17.08 -31.01
N ILE A 139 19.06 -16.11 -31.76
CA ILE A 139 17.94 -15.26 -31.32
C ILE A 139 16.69 -16.13 -31.22
N VAL A 140 16.26 -16.42 -29.99
CA VAL A 140 15.12 -17.31 -29.68
C VAL A 140 13.86 -16.90 -30.43
N GLY A 141 13.56 -15.60 -30.50
CA GLY A 141 12.39 -15.08 -31.22
C GLY A 141 12.37 -15.46 -32.69
N LEU A 142 13.50 -15.33 -33.39
CA LEU A 142 13.62 -15.66 -34.80
C LEU A 142 13.59 -17.18 -35.04
N GLN A 143 14.29 -17.95 -34.21
CA GLN A 143 14.39 -19.39 -34.41
C GLN A 143 13.11 -20.13 -34.03
N CYS A 144 12.50 -19.77 -32.91
CA CYS A 144 11.30 -20.43 -32.39
C CYS A 144 9.99 -19.82 -32.88
N PHE A 145 9.97 -18.59 -33.39
CA PHE A 145 8.73 -17.89 -33.74
C PHE A 145 8.81 -17.10 -35.05
N SER A 146 9.68 -17.50 -35.99
CA SER A 146 9.64 -17.00 -37.38
C SER A 146 8.28 -17.26 -38.03
N ASP A 147 7.83 -16.30 -38.84
CA ASP A 147 6.59 -16.35 -39.62
C ASP A 147 5.32 -16.68 -38.79
N PRO A 148 4.96 -15.81 -37.82
CA PRO A 148 3.90 -16.10 -36.86
C PRO A 148 2.50 -16.21 -37.49
N GLU A 149 2.28 -15.60 -38.67
CA GLU A 149 0.98 -15.61 -39.35
C GLU A 149 0.64 -16.97 -39.98
N ASN A 150 1.66 -17.75 -40.36
CA ASN A 150 1.49 -19.04 -41.03
C ASN A 150 1.70 -20.26 -40.11
N ARG A 151 2.00 -20.06 -38.82
CA ARG A 151 2.27 -21.17 -37.90
C ARG A 151 1.01 -21.77 -37.29
N SER A 152 1.02 -23.10 -37.17
CA SER A 152 0.01 -23.84 -36.41
C SER A 152 0.15 -23.60 -34.90
N ARG A 153 -0.93 -23.84 -34.15
CA ARG A 153 -0.94 -23.71 -32.69
C ARG A 153 -0.09 -24.81 -32.03
N GLU A 154 0.00 -25.96 -32.67
CA GLU A 154 0.81 -27.12 -32.29
C GLU A 154 2.32 -26.81 -32.38
N ASP A 155 2.76 -26.12 -33.43
CA ASP A 155 4.16 -25.72 -33.61
C ASP A 155 4.60 -24.68 -32.57
N ILE A 156 3.70 -23.73 -32.25
CA ILE A 156 3.93 -22.73 -31.20
C ILE A 156 4.05 -23.43 -29.85
N ASN A 157 3.13 -24.34 -29.52
CA ASN A 157 3.15 -25.10 -28.26
C ASN A 157 4.41 -25.97 -28.14
N SER A 158 4.85 -26.58 -29.24
CA SER A 158 6.08 -27.38 -29.29
C SER A 158 7.32 -26.53 -29.06
N SER A 159 7.42 -25.37 -29.71
CA SER A 159 8.51 -24.41 -29.50
C SER A 159 8.55 -23.89 -28.06
N SER A 160 7.40 -23.55 -27.48
CA SER A 160 7.29 -23.17 -26.07
C SER A 160 7.63 -24.32 -25.10
N ALA A 161 7.38 -25.58 -25.48
CA ALA A 161 7.80 -26.73 -24.68
C ALA A 161 9.33 -26.88 -24.65
N ILE A 162 9.99 -26.77 -25.80
CA ILE A 162 11.46 -26.81 -25.91
C ILE A 162 12.09 -25.73 -25.03
N ILE A 163 11.63 -24.48 -25.16
CA ILE A 163 12.10 -23.35 -24.36
C ILE A 163 11.96 -23.64 -22.86
N ARG A 164 10.78 -24.12 -22.42
CA ARG A 164 10.55 -24.45 -21.00
C ARG A 164 11.50 -25.53 -20.51
N THR A 165 11.70 -26.61 -21.27
CA THR A 165 12.62 -27.69 -20.92
C THR A 165 14.05 -27.17 -20.75
N VAL A 166 14.50 -26.34 -21.69
CA VAL A 166 15.85 -25.77 -21.68
C VAL A 166 16.05 -24.81 -20.51
N MET A 167 15.10 -23.89 -20.27
CA MET A 167 15.17 -22.98 -19.11
C MET A 167 15.12 -23.77 -17.80
N HIS A 168 14.32 -24.83 -17.72
CA HIS A 168 14.28 -25.71 -16.56
C HIS A 168 15.64 -26.39 -16.31
N GLN A 169 16.35 -26.84 -17.36
CA GLN A 169 17.70 -27.39 -17.22
C GLN A 169 18.70 -26.35 -16.68
N LEU A 170 18.63 -25.11 -17.16
CA LEU A 170 19.45 -24.00 -16.64
C LEU A 170 19.19 -23.78 -15.15
N TYR A 171 17.92 -23.68 -14.75
CA TYR A 171 17.55 -23.46 -13.35
C TYR A 171 17.97 -24.64 -12.45
N THR A 172 17.84 -25.88 -12.93
CA THR A 172 18.31 -27.07 -12.20
C THR A 172 19.81 -27.06 -12.00
N GLY A 173 20.59 -26.82 -13.06
CA GLY A 173 22.05 -26.82 -12.94
C GLY A 173 22.57 -25.69 -12.05
N LEU A 174 21.99 -24.48 -12.14
CA LEU A 174 22.35 -23.37 -11.26
C LEU A 174 21.95 -23.62 -9.80
N HIS A 175 20.80 -24.25 -9.57
CA HIS A 175 20.39 -24.69 -8.24
C HIS A 175 21.39 -25.71 -7.65
N GLU A 176 21.75 -26.74 -8.42
CA GLU A 176 22.71 -27.76 -7.99
C GLU A 176 24.10 -27.16 -7.70
N LEU A 177 24.55 -26.22 -8.55
CA LEU A 177 25.78 -25.47 -8.34
C LEU A 177 25.77 -24.70 -7.02
N LEU A 178 24.72 -23.88 -6.79
CA LEU A 178 24.61 -23.12 -5.54
C LEU A 178 24.50 -24.04 -4.32
N LEU A 179 23.78 -25.16 -4.45
CA LEU A 179 23.65 -26.13 -3.37
C LEU A 179 25.01 -26.78 -3.03
N ASN A 180 25.78 -27.17 -4.04
CA ASN A 180 27.11 -27.77 -3.85
C ASN A 180 28.06 -26.81 -3.14
N ILE A 181 28.08 -25.53 -3.52
CA ILE A 181 28.92 -24.54 -2.83
C ILE A 181 28.40 -24.28 -1.41
N LEU A 182 27.09 -24.11 -1.19
CA LEU A 182 26.51 -23.80 0.13
C LEU A 182 26.67 -24.93 1.17
N ARG A 183 26.82 -26.17 0.70
CA ARG A 183 27.12 -27.32 1.57
C ARG A 183 28.49 -27.19 2.25
N VAL A 184 29.42 -26.44 1.67
CA VAL A 184 30.73 -26.12 2.25
C VAL A 184 30.58 -24.96 3.23
N PRO A 185 30.82 -25.11 4.54
CA PRO A 185 30.56 -24.05 5.51
C PRO A 185 31.28 -22.73 5.24
N GLU A 186 32.53 -22.77 4.77
CA GLU A 186 33.39 -21.59 4.57
C GLU A 186 32.98 -20.73 3.37
N THR A 187 32.17 -21.26 2.46
CA THR A 187 31.69 -20.54 1.27
C THR A 187 30.34 -19.86 1.49
N ARG A 188 29.60 -20.21 2.56
CA ARG A 188 28.22 -19.74 2.79
C ARG A 188 28.13 -18.21 2.84
N GLU A 189 29.00 -17.59 3.63
CA GLU A 189 29.01 -16.14 3.81
C GLU A 189 29.33 -15.39 2.51
N PRO A 190 30.42 -15.71 1.77
CA PRO A 190 30.66 -15.09 0.45
C PRO A 190 29.55 -15.32 -0.57
N VAL A 191 28.87 -16.47 -0.54
CA VAL A 191 27.75 -16.77 -1.43
C VAL A 191 26.53 -15.93 -1.07
N LEU A 192 26.18 -15.85 0.21
CA LEU A 192 25.10 -14.98 0.69
C LEU A 192 25.38 -13.52 0.36
N GLN A 193 26.60 -13.03 0.58
CA GLN A 193 26.97 -11.65 0.26
C GLN A 193 26.82 -11.37 -1.24
N TYR A 194 27.25 -12.29 -2.11
CA TYR A 194 27.07 -12.17 -3.55
C TYR A 194 25.58 -12.07 -3.95
N LEU A 195 24.75 -12.96 -3.41
CA LEU A 195 23.30 -12.99 -3.67
C LEU A 195 22.61 -11.73 -3.12
N ALA A 196 22.98 -11.30 -1.92
CA ALA A 196 22.46 -10.09 -1.28
C ALA A 196 22.78 -8.85 -2.11
N ASP A 197 24.02 -8.69 -2.56
CA ASP A 197 24.44 -7.58 -3.41
C ASP A 197 23.71 -7.58 -4.76
N LEU A 198 23.52 -8.75 -5.36
CA LEU A 198 22.82 -8.90 -6.63
C LEU A 198 21.35 -8.48 -6.51
N VAL A 199 20.71 -8.78 -5.38
CA VAL A 199 19.34 -8.34 -5.11
C VAL A 199 19.31 -6.86 -4.74
N GLN A 200 20.09 -6.41 -3.76
CA GLN A 200 20.03 -5.07 -3.19
C GLN A 200 20.40 -3.98 -4.20
N LYS A 201 21.39 -4.22 -5.07
CA LYS A 201 21.75 -3.27 -6.13
C LYS A 201 20.64 -3.07 -7.18
N ASN A 202 19.68 -4.00 -7.25
CA ASN A 202 18.49 -3.91 -8.11
C ASN A 202 17.27 -3.23 -7.44
N VAL A 203 17.30 -2.98 -6.13
CA VAL A 203 16.17 -2.38 -5.35
C VAL A 203 16.09 -0.84 -5.47
N LYS A 204 16.85 -0.21 -6.39
CA LYS A 204 16.92 1.27 -6.53
C LYS A 204 15.61 1.90 -7.06
N GLY A 205 15.43 3.20 -6.83
CA GLY A 205 14.20 3.95 -7.15
C GLY A 205 13.79 3.92 -8.63
N LYS A 206 12.51 4.22 -8.91
CA LYS A 206 11.83 4.07 -10.23
C LYS A 206 12.60 4.62 -11.44
N ALA A 207 13.40 5.68 -11.27
CA ALA A 207 14.22 6.24 -12.35
C ALA A 207 15.42 5.34 -12.71
N ALA A 208 16.11 4.75 -11.73
CA ALA A 208 17.19 3.80 -11.94
C ALA A 208 16.69 2.47 -12.53
N GLN A 209 15.44 2.09 -12.24
CA GLN A 209 14.82 0.86 -12.76
C GLN A 209 14.63 0.85 -14.28
N ARG A 210 14.61 2.02 -14.94
CA ARG A 210 14.47 2.16 -16.38
C ARG A 210 15.80 2.21 -17.13
N ASN A 211 16.92 2.35 -16.43
CA ASN A 211 18.23 2.43 -17.06
C ASN A 211 18.86 1.02 -17.21
N PRO A 212 19.00 0.50 -18.44
CA PRO A 212 19.52 -0.86 -18.68
C PRO A 212 21.01 -1.01 -18.30
N PHE A 213 21.75 0.10 -18.15
CA PHE A 213 23.16 0.09 -17.76
C PHE A 213 23.39 0.08 -16.24
N ILE A 214 22.33 0.25 -15.45
CA ILE A 214 22.41 0.29 -13.98
C ILE A 214 21.74 -0.92 -13.36
N ARG A 215 20.56 -1.29 -13.89
CA ARG A 215 19.77 -2.43 -13.44
C ARG A 215 20.24 -3.71 -14.15
N GLY A 216 20.22 -4.83 -13.43
CA GLY A 216 20.41 -6.14 -14.04
C GLY A 216 19.25 -6.48 -14.99
N SER A 217 19.48 -7.43 -15.90
CA SER A 217 18.45 -7.86 -16.85
C SER A 217 17.26 -8.51 -16.12
N ASN A 218 16.07 -8.36 -16.70
CA ASN A 218 14.90 -9.10 -16.20
C ASN A 218 15.13 -10.62 -16.33
N GLY A 219 15.87 -11.05 -17.34
CA GLY A 219 16.26 -12.44 -17.56
C GLY A 219 17.05 -13.03 -16.39
N ALA A 220 18.13 -12.36 -15.99
CA ALA A 220 18.94 -12.75 -14.84
C ALA A 220 18.16 -12.75 -13.53
N LEU A 221 17.30 -11.76 -13.32
CA LEU A 221 16.50 -11.68 -12.10
C LEU A 221 15.41 -12.78 -12.04
N VAL A 222 14.81 -13.16 -13.18
CA VAL A 222 13.89 -14.31 -13.25
C VAL A 222 14.63 -15.62 -13.05
N CYS A 223 15.81 -15.78 -13.64
CA CYS A 223 16.67 -16.95 -13.44
C CYS A 223 17.05 -17.10 -11.96
N LEU A 224 17.53 -16.02 -11.34
CA LEU A 224 17.84 -15.97 -9.92
C LEU A 224 16.60 -16.28 -9.06
N SER A 225 15.43 -15.72 -9.41
CA SER A 225 14.17 -16.04 -8.72
C SER A 225 13.84 -17.54 -8.77
N ALA A 226 13.99 -18.17 -9.94
CA ALA A 226 13.72 -19.60 -10.13
C ALA A 226 14.66 -20.47 -9.28
N VAL A 227 15.94 -20.10 -9.22
CA VAL A 227 16.96 -20.81 -8.45
C VAL A 227 16.75 -20.63 -6.94
N MET A 228 16.50 -19.41 -6.49
CA MET A 228 16.23 -19.10 -5.08
C MET A 228 14.95 -19.79 -4.57
N LEU A 229 13.91 -19.87 -5.40
CA LEU A 229 12.70 -20.64 -5.07
C LEU A 229 13.00 -22.13 -4.82
N ARG A 230 13.88 -22.74 -5.63
CA ARG A 230 14.29 -24.14 -5.46
C ARG A 230 15.11 -24.36 -4.20
N LEU A 231 16.02 -23.42 -3.89
CA LEU A 231 16.77 -23.46 -2.63
C LEU A 231 15.85 -23.33 -1.40
N CYS A 232 14.68 -22.71 -1.55
CA CYS A 232 13.65 -22.63 -0.53
C CYS A 232 12.69 -23.83 -0.48
N GLU A 233 12.79 -24.80 -1.38
CA GLU A 233 11.98 -26.02 -1.29
C GLU A 233 12.54 -26.95 -0.18
N PRO A 234 11.68 -27.58 0.63
CA PRO A 234 12.08 -28.39 1.78
C PRO A 234 13.00 -29.58 1.42
N ASP A 235 13.05 -29.99 0.16
CA ASP A 235 13.87 -31.11 -0.31
C ASP A 235 15.32 -30.71 -0.67
N ALA A 236 15.67 -29.41 -0.65
CA ALA A 236 16.94 -28.92 -1.20
C ALA A 236 18.14 -29.06 -0.25
N LEU A 237 17.94 -28.88 1.06
CA LEU A 237 19.03 -28.79 2.06
C LEU A 237 18.88 -29.77 3.24
N ASP A 238 17.67 -30.26 3.51
CA ASP A 238 17.24 -31.40 4.34
C ASP A 238 15.73 -31.21 4.60
N GLU A 239 14.94 -32.28 4.85
CA GLU A 239 13.48 -32.22 5.12
C GLU A 239 13.07 -31.25 6.26
N SER A 240 14.06 -30.70 6.97
CA SER A 240 13.94 -29.82 8.13
C SER A 240 14.47 -28.39 7.92
N PHE A 241 14.97 -28.03 6.73
CA PHE A 241 15.73 -26.79 6.52
C PHE A 241 14.87 -25.52 6.51
N PHE A 242 13.61 -25.56 6.05
CA PHE A 242 12.71 -24.39 6.09
C PHE A 242 11.61 -24.58 7.13
N LYS A 243 11.93 -24.26 8.38
CA LYS A 243 10.94 -24.17 9.46
C LYS A 243 10.52 -22.73 9.66
N LYS A 244 9.22 -22.51 9.87
CA LYS A 244 8.69 -21.17 10.16
C LYS A 244 9.35 -20.52 11.38
N ASP A 245 9.79 -21.34 12.34
CA ASP A 245 10.41 -20.90 13.61
C ASP A 245 11.86 -20.43 13.43
N GLU A 246 12.49 -20.72 12.29
CA GLU A 246 13.85 -20.26 11.97
C GLU A 246 13.87 -18.86 11.33
N ILE A 247 12.71 -18.30 10.97
CA ILE A 247 12.61 -16.98 10.35
C ILE A 247 12.47 -15.90 11.42
N ASP A 248 13.57 -15.19 11.65
CA ASP A 248 13.64 -14.10 12.63
C ASP A 248 13.20 -12.75 12.02
N VAL A 249 12.20 -12.12 12.63
CA VAL A 249 11.72 -10.77 12.26
C VAL A 249 12.81 -9.70 12.49
N GLY A 250 13.69 -9.90 13.46
CA GLY A 250 14.82 -9.02 13.76
C GLY A 250 15.78 -8.85 12.59
N TYR A 251 15.97 -9.88 11.74
CA TYR A 251 16.77 -9.76 10.52
C TYR A 251 16.20 -8.68 9.59
N MET A 252 14.87 -8.63 9.45
CA MET A 252 14.21 -7.64 8.61
C MET A 252 14.35 -6.23 9.16
N LEU A 253 14.20 -6.04 10.47
CA LEU A 253 14.37 -4.74 11.13
C LEU A 253 15.80 -4.19 10.96
N ARG A 254 16.80 -5.07 11.08
CA ARG A 254 18.22 -4.71 10.94
C ARG A 254 18.58 -4.30 9.52
N ASN A 255 18.14 -5.08 8.53
CA ASN A 255 18.60 -4.91 7.14
C ASN A 255 17.77 -3.94 6.30
N PHE A 256 16.58 -3.53 6.77
CA PHE A 256 15.68 -2.70 5.99
C PHE A 256 15.15 -1.45 6.70
N GLY A 257 15.53 -1.22 7.96
CA GLY A 257 15.12 -0.05 8.72
C GLY A 257 13.69 -0.14 9.28
N PRO A 258 13.17 0.95 9.88
CA PRO A 258 11.92 0.92 10.63
C PRO A 258 10.70 0.68 9.71
N CYS A 259 9.73 -0.07 10.21
CA CYS A 259 8.45 -0.27 9.53
C CYS A 259 7.68 1.05 9.41
N SER A 260 7.13 1.32 8.22
CA SER A 260 6.34 2.50 7.89
C SER A 260 5.08 2.68 8.74
N THR A 261 4.59 1.60 9.35
CA THR A 261 3.30 1.54 10.03
C THR A 261 3.40 1.81 11.52
N CYS A 262 4.45 1.34 12.19
CA CYS A 262 4.61 1.48 13.64
C CYS A 262 5.68 2.51 14.04
N GLY A 263 6.56 2.95 13.12
CA GLY A 263 7.63 3.90 13.42
C GLY A 263 8.63 3.41 14.48
N LEU A 264 8.57 2.13 14.86
CA LEU A 264 9.40 1.58 15.92
C LEU A 264 10.85 1.47 15.43
N ILE A 265 11.74 2.12 16.17
CA ILE A 265 13.18 1.96 16.09
C ILE A 265 13.58 1.21 17.35
N LYS A 266 14.16 0.02 17.18
CA LYS A 266 15.24 -0.52 18.00
C LYS A 266 15.80 -1.74 17.29
N ALA A 267 16.72 -1.52 16.36
CA ALA A 267 17.71 -2.55 16.08
C ALA A 267 18.75 -2.43 17.20
N GLU A 268 18.85 -3.45 18.06
CA GLU A 268 20.00 -3.58 18.94
C GLU A 268 21.26 -3.66 18.07
N THR A 269 22.27 -2.87 18.42
CA THR A 269 23.53 -2.74 17.68
C THR A 269 24.50 -3.91 17.91
N GLY A 270 23.96 -5.13 18.07
CA GLY A 270 24.74 -6.36 18.21
C GLY A 270 24.91 -7.10 16.88
N GLN A 271 26.04 -7.79 16.71
CA GLN A 271 26.18 -8.84 15.69
C GLN A 271 25.26 -10.01 16.07
N ALA A 272 24.01 -9.96 15.62
CA ALA A 272 23.14 -11.14 15.65
C ALA A 272 23.55 -12.07 14.50
N ASN A 273 23.82 -13.34 14.82
CA ASN A 273 23.96 -14.42 13.85
C ASN A 273 22.57 -14.96 13.53
N TYR A 274 22.12 -14.78 12.30
CA TYR A 274 20.82 -15.29 11.85
C TYR A 274 20.99 -16.64 11.15
N SER A 275 19.90 -17.42 11.09
CA SER A 275 19.93 -18.71 10.39
C SER A 275 20.09 -18.50 8.88
N LEU A 276 20.80 -19.41 8.22
CA LEU A 276 20.92 -19.43 6.76
C LEU A 276 19.53 -19.42 6.09
N SER A 277 18.57 -20.15 6.67
CA SER A 277 17.17 -20.22 6.25
C SER A 277 16.47 -18.86 6.29
N CYS A 278 16.70 -18.06 7.34
CA CYS A 278 16.16 -16.71 7.47
C CYS A 278 16.67 -15.80 6.34
N GLU A 279 17.98 -15.82 6.08
CA GLU A 279 18.60 -15.00 5.03
C GLU A 279 18.08 -15.36 3.65
N PHE A 280 18.03 -16.66 3.32
CA PHE A 280 17.46 -17.13 2.08
C PHE A 280 15.99 -16.76 1.94
N PHE A 281 15.18 -16.93 2.99
CA PHE A 281 13.76 -16.53 2.95
C PHE A 281 13.60 -15.07 2.54
N VAL A 282 14.37 -14.18 3.17
CA VAL A 282 14.30 -12.75 2.91
C VAL A 282 14.84 -12.39 1.52
N LEU A 283 15.98 -12.95 1.12
CA LEU A 283 16.56 -12.72 -0.20
C LEU A 283 15.66 -13.26 -1.32
N THR A 284 15.04 -14.42 -1.13
CA THR A 284 14.07 -15.01 -2.06
C THR A 284 12.86 -14.09 -2.22
N ALA A 285 12.26 -13.64 -1.13
CA ALA A 285 11.13 -12.71 -1.19
C ALA A 285 11.49 -11.41 -1.93
N ARG A 286 12.71 -10.88 -1.73
CA ARG A 286 13.18 -9.67 -2.42
C ARG A 286 13.45 -9.88 -3.89
N VAL A 287 14.10 -10.98 -4.29
CA VAL A 287 14.35 -11.25 -5.72
C VAL A 287 13.03 -11.50 -6.47
N LEU A 288 12.04 -12.13 -5.84
CA LEU A 288 10.71 -12.30 -6.44
C LEU A 288 10.06 -10.96 -6.78
N ASN A 289 10.19 -9.95 -5.90
CA ASN A 289 9.71 -8.60 -6.15
C ASN A 289 10.40 -7.92 -7.35
N VAL A 290 11.74 -7.82 -7.32
CA VAL A 290 12.49 -7.08 -8.34
C VAL A 290 12.67 -7.84 -9.66
N GLY A 291 12.49 -9.16 -9.61
CA GLY A 291 12.66 -10.10 -10.72
C GLY A 291 11.33 -10.66 -11.22
N LEU A 292 10.89 -11.79 -10.66
CA LEU A 292 9.76 -12.56 -11.19
C LEU A 292 8.46 -11.74 -11.31
N LEU A 293 8.04 -11.06 -10.26
CA LEU A 293 6.81 -10.27 -10.25
C LEU A 293 6.86 -9.15 -11.28
N LYS A 294 7.99 -8.42 -11.33
CA LYS A 294 8.20 -7.35 -12.29
C LYS A 294 8.18 -7.88 -13.74
N ALA A 295 8.83 -9.02 -13.98
CA ALA A 295 8.88 -9.64 -15.29
C ALA A 295 7.52 -10.21 -15.73
N LEU A 296 6.76 -10.84 -14.84
CA LEU A 296 5.39 -11.29 -15.13
C LEU A 296 4.45 -10.11 -15.42
N SER A 297 4.63 -8.98 -14.75
CA SER A 297 3.89 -7.75 -15.03
C SER A 297 4.22 -7.17 -16.42
N ASP A 298 5.52 -7.07 -16.76
CA ASP A 298 5.99 -6.45 -18.00
C ASP A 298 5.91 -7.36 -19.23
N PHE A 299 6.03 -8.68 -19.04
CA PHE A 299 6.16 -9.69 -20.10
C PHE A 299 5.19 -10.87 -19.92
N SER A 300 3.99 -10.63 -19.38
CA SER A 300 2.95 -11.65 -19.14
C SER A 300 2.62 -12.54 -20.36
N THR A 301 2.83 -12.04 -21.57
CA THR A 301 2.62 -12.78 -22.82
C THR A 301 3.74 -13.78 -23.11
N LEU A 302 4.98 -13.48 -22.71
CA LEU A 302 6.17 -14.30 -22.92
C LEU A 302 6.40 -15.29 -21.77
N LEU A 303 6.14 -14.86 -20.53
CA LEU A 303 6.35 -15.66 -19.32
C LEU A 303 5.05 -16.35 -18.88
N ARG A 304 4.79 -17.52 -19.48
CA ARG A 304 3.66 -18.40 -19.12
C ARG A 304 4.09 -19.73 -18.52
N ASP A 305 5.29 -19.79 -17.96
CA ASP A 305 5.74 -20.99 -17.28
C ASP A 305 4.99 -21.16 -15.94
N VAL A 306 4.01 -22.05 -15.95
CA VAL A 306 3.20 -22.39 -14.78
C VAL A 306 4.06 -22.98 -13.66
N THR A 307 5.21 -23.59 -13.97
CA THR A 307 6.07 -24.27 -12.99
C THR A 307 6.68 -23.27 -12.01
N ILE A 308 7.30 -22.20 -12.53
CA ILE A 308 7.90 -21.15 -11.69
C ILE A 308 6.84 -20.36 -10.92
N VAL A 309 5.67 -20.14 -11.54
CA VAL A 309 4.51 -19.50 -10.88
C VAL A 309 4.02 -20.35 -9.71
N LYS A 310 3.88 -21.67 -9.89
CA LYS A 310 3.49 -22.59 -8.81
C LYS A 310 4.55 -22.65 -7.71
N ALA A 311 5.84 -22.65 -8.04
CA ALA A 311 6.92 -22.57 -7.05
C ALA A 311 6.84 -21.27 -6.23
N ALA A 312 6.60 -20.13 -6.89
CA ALA A 312 6.39 -18.85 -6.20
C ALA A 312 5.14 -18.90 -5.30
N LEU A 313 4.03 -19.48 -5.76
CA LEU A 313 2.83 -19.65 -4.94
C LEU A 313 3.09 -20.55 -3.71
N LYS A 314 3.89 -21.62 -3.83
CA LYS A 314 4.29 -22.43 -2.66
C LYS A 314 5.07 -21.60 -1.65
N PHE A 315 6.04 -20.80 -2.11
CA PHE A 315 6.83 -19.90 -1.26
C PHE A 315 5.94 -18.87 -0.55
N TYR A 316 5.05 -18.20 -1.28
CA TYR A 316 4.11 -17.24 -0.71
C TYR A 316 3.09 -17.89 0.23
N ARG A 317 2.71 -19.16 0.01
CA ARG A 317 1.88 -19.91 0.95
C ARG A 317 2.61 -20.15 2.26
N PHE A 318 3.90 -20.47 2.21
CA PHE A 318 4.74 -20.59 3.40
C PHE A 318 4.89 -19.23 4.13
N MET A 319 5.13 -18.15 3.38
CA MET A 319 5.13 -16.78 3.92
C MET A 319 3.81 -16.44 4.63
N VAL A 320 2.66 -16.82 4.06
CA VAL A 320 1.35 -16.62 4.71
C VAL A 320 1.26 -17.37 6.03
N VAL A 321 1.71 -18.63 6.08
CA VAL A 321 1.72 -19.41 7.33
C VAL A 321 2.62 -18.76 8.37
N TRP A 322 3.80 -18.27 7.98
CA TRP A 322 4.70 -17.53 8.86
C TRP A 322 4.08 -16.21 9.34
N LEU A 323 3.57 -15.35 8.44
CA LEU A 323 2.90 -14.09 8.80
C LEU A 323 1.75 -14.28 9.79
N VAL A 324 0.93 -15.32 9.56
CA VAL A 324 -0.21 -15.63 10.43
C VAL A 324 0.24 -16.15 11.80
N SER A 325 1.37 -16.88 11.86
CA SER A 325 1.91 -17.32 13.15
C SER A 325 2.35 -16.15 14.05
N LEU A 326 2.76 -15.02 13.47
CA LEU A 326 3.12 -13.80 14.22
C LEU A 326 1.91 -13.12 14.89
N VAL A 327 0.68 -13.47 14.51
CA VAL A 327 -0.57 -12.89 15.06
C VAL A 327 -1.41 -13.90 15.84
N GLY A 328 -0.86 -15.07 16.18
CA GLY A 328 -1.56 -16.10 16.96
C GLY A 328 -2.28 -17.15 16.11
N ASP A 329 -1.71 -17.51 14.96
CA ASP A 329 -2.20 -18.54 14.03
C ASP A 329 -3.56 -18.21 13.36
N PHE A 330 -4.13 -19.18 12.62
CA PHE A 330 -5.36 -19.02 11.82
C PHE A 330 -6.63 -18.97 12.68
N ASN A 331 -6.66 -18.04 13.62
CA ASN A 331 -7.76 -17.84 14.57
C ASN A 331 -8.47 -16.51 14.28
N MET A 332 -9.80 -16.49 14.46
CA MET A 332 -10.64 -15.29 14.33
C MET A 332 -11.60 -15.17 15.51
N PRO A 333 -11.91 -13.95 16.00
CA PRO A 333 -11.42 -12.67 15.51
C PRO A 333 -9.93 -12.44 15.81
N LEU A 334 -9.28 -11.56 15.03
CA LEU A 334 -7.89 -11.18 15.27
C LEU A 334 -7.70 -10.57 16.68
N PRO A 335 -6.53 -10.74 17.31
CA PRO A 335 -6.24 -10.11 18.60
C PRO A 335 -6.41 -8.59 18.57
N THR A 336 -6.91 -8.02 19.67
CA THR A 336 -7.04 -6.56 19.84
C THR A 336 -5.70 -5.88 20.10
N SER A 337 -4.72 -6.60 20.65
CA SER A 337 -3.33 -6.15 20.78
C SER A 337 -2.59 -6.36 19.46
N PHE A 338 -1.95 -5.32 18.93
CA PHE A 338 -1.17 -5.37 17.70
C PHE A 338 0.25 -5.91 17.99
N PRO A 339 0.61 -7.15 17.57
CA PRO A 339 1.91 -7.74 17.92
C PRO A 339 3.06 -6.96 17.28
N ILE A 340 4.10 -6.66 18.07
CA ILE A 340 5.24 -5.84 17.61
C ILE A 340 6.01 -6.58 16.52
N GLU A 341 6.08 -7.90 16.60
CA GLU A 341 6.73 -8.78 15.64
C GLU A 341 6.05 -8.67 14.27
N PHE A 342 4.72 -8.76 14.23
CA PHE A 342 3.97 -8.56 12.98
C PHE A 342 4.08 -7.11 12.49
N ALA A 343 4.01 -6.13 13.39
CA ALA A 343 4.19 -4.71 13.10
C ALA A 343 5.56 -4.39 12.49
N SER A 344 6.57 -5.22 12.74
CA SER A 344 7.94 -5.04 12.28
C SER A 344 8.16 -5.57 10.87
N VAL A 345 7.24 -6.41 10.37
CA VAL A 345 7.28 -6.88 8.99
C VAL A 345 6.92 -5.72 8.05
N GLN A 346 7.68 -5.59 6.96
CA GLN A 346 7.39 -4.56 5.98
C GLN A 346 6.15 -4.89 5.14
N GLU A 347 5.28 -3.90 4.97
CA GLU A 347 4.00 -4.05 4.25
C GLU A 347 4.15 -4.50 2.79
N HIS A 348 5.29 -4.26 2.14
CA HIS A 348 5.50 -4.67 0.75
C HIS A 348 5.46 -6.19 0.56
N PHE A 349 5.81 -7.00 1.57
CA PHE A 349 5.70 -8.48 1.48
C PHE A 349 4.25 -8.93 1.23
N ILE A 350 3.29 -8.29 1.91
CA ILE A 350 1.86 -8.52 1.69
C ILE A 350 1.46 -8.01 0.30
N GLY A 351 1.97 -6.86 -0.11
CA GLY A 351 1.72 -6.30 -1.45
C GLY A 351 2.20 -7.20 -2.60
N ASP A 352 3.35 -7.85 -2.42
CA ASP A 352 3.97 -8.76 -3.37
C ASP A 352 3.24 -10.10 -3.44
N LEU A 353 2.84 -10.63 -2.29
CA LEU A 353 1.95 -11.79 -2.18
C LEU A 353 0.66 -11.57 -2.98
N LEU A 354 -0.02 -10.43 -2.76
CA LEU A 354 -1.28 -10.12 -3.44
C LEU A 354 -1.07 -9.90 -4.95
N GLU A 355 0.04 -9.27 -5.35
CA GLU A 355 0.40 -9.15 -6.76
C GLU A 355 0.61 -10.53 -7.41
N MET A 356 1.30 -11.44 -6.73
CA MET A 356 1.53 -12.80 -7.22
C MET A 356 0.20 -13.54 -7.44
N LEU A 357 -0.73 -13.43 -6.49
CA LEU A 357 -2.05 -14.05 -6.62
C LEU A 357 -2.84 -13.47 -7.80
N LEU A 358 -2.83 -12.15 -7.99
CA LEU A 358 -3.47 -11.49 -9.14
C LEU A 358 -2.86 -11.94 -10.47
N LEU A 359 -1.53 -11.99 -10.56
CA LEU A 359 -0.83 -12.44 -11.76
C LEU A 359 -1.11 -13.91 -12.05
N ALA A 360 -1.08 -14.77 -11.03
CA ALA A 360 -1.42 -16.18 -11.17
C ALA A 360 -2.86 -16.39 -11.65
N SER A 361 -3.82 -15.61 -11.15
CA SER A 361 -5.22 -15.63 -11.62
C SER A 361 -5.39 -15.25 -13.09
N ARG A 362 -4.43 -14.52 -13.67
CA ARG A 362 -4.44 -14.11 -15.08
C ARG A 362 -3.70 -15.08 -16.00
N ILE A 363 -2.90 -16.00 -15.46
CA ILE A 363 -2.12 -16.98 -16.23
C ILE A 363 -2.91 -18.29 -16.33
N PRO A 364 -3.32 -18.73 -17.52
CA PRO A 364 -4.06 -19.98 -17.70
C PRO A 364 -3.31 -21.18 -17.12
N GLY A 365 -3.98 -21.98 -16.31
CA GLY A 365 -3.42 -23.19 -15.70
C GLY A 365 -2.52 -22.97 -14.48
N ALA A 366 -2.22 -21.71 -14.11
CA ALA A 366 -1.35 -21.41 -12.98
C ALA A 366 -1.91 -21.88 -11.63
N LEU A 367 -3.22 -21.76 -11.44
CA LEU A 367 -3.92 -22.12 -10.21
C LEU A 367 -4.49 -23.56 -10.22
N ASP A 368 -4.38 -24.27 -11.34
CA ASP A 368 -4.94 -25.62 -11.49
C ASP A 368 -4.29 -26.59 -10.49
N GLY A 369 -5.12 -27.20 -9.64
CA GLY A 369 -4.70 -28.15 -8.60
C GLY A 369 -3.93 -27.51 -7.45
N PHE A 370 -3.85 -26.18 -7.36
CA PHE A 370 -3.20 -25.51 -6.24
C PHE A 370 -4.17 -25.29 -5.07
N VAL A 371 -3.76 -25.63 -3.85
CA VAL A 371 -4.59 -25.49 -2.64
C VAL A 371 -4.53 -24.04 -2.14
N LEU A 372 -5.66 -23.34 -2.20
CA LEU A 372 -5.76 -21.91 -1.91
C LEU A 372 -6.32 -21.59 -0.52
N ASP A 373 -6.71 -22.58 0.29
CA ASP A 373 -7.36 -22.37 1.60
C ASP A 373 -6.57 -21.43 2.51
N LYS A 374 -5.24 -21.60 2.61
CA LYS A 374 -4.40 -20.73 3.46
C LYS A 374 -4.39 -19.28 2.99
N PHE A 375 -4.42 -19.04 1.67
CA PHE A 375 -4.55 -17.69 1.13
C PHE A 375 -5.94 -17.12 1.42
N MET A 376 -6.99 -17.93 1.29
CA MET A 376 -8.36 -17.53 1.62
C MET A 376 -8.49 -17.15 3.11
N SER A 377 -7.97 -17.98 4.02
CA SER A 377 -7.92 -17.66 5.46
C SER A 377 -7.19 -16.34 5.72
N PHE A 378 -5.99 -16.17 5.16
CA PHE A 378 -5.19 -14.95 5.30
C PHE A 378 -5.94 -13.72 4.81
N ILE A 379 -6.50 -13.79 3.61
CA ILE A 379 -7.30 -12.70 3.02
C ILE A 379 -8.47 -12.35 3.94
N VAL A 380 -9.25 -13.32 4.39
CA VAL A 380 -10.41 -13.08 5.27
C VAL A 380 -10.01 -12.44 6.59
N MET A 381 -8.90 -12.90 7.20
CA MET A 381 -8.38 -12.36 8.47
C MET A 381 -8.02 -10.87 8.34
N PHE A 382 -7.31 -10.50 7.27
CA PHE A 382 -6.72 -9.16 7.14
C PHE A 382 -7.54 -8.19 6.27
N LEU A 383 -8.63 -8.65 5.63
CA LEU A 383 -9.48 -7.84 4.75
C LEU A 383 -10.02 -6.57 5.43
N GLU A 384 -10.49 -6.71 6.66
CA GLU A 384 -11.15 -5.62 7.38
C GLU A 384 -10.27 -4.97 8.45
N SER A 385 -9.20 -5.62 8.92
CA SER A 385 -8.45 -5.14 10.08
C SER A 385 -7.65 -3.86 9.80
N PRO A 386 -8.06 -2.70 10.33
CA PRO A 386 -7.35 -1.46 10.06
C PRO A 386 -6.04 -1.34 10.84
N LEU A 387 -5.91 -2.11 11.92
CA LEU A 387 -4.71 -2.18 12.76
C LEU A 387 -3.59 -2.99 12.08
N HIS A 388 -3.95 -4.06 11.36
CA HIS A 388 -2.97 -4.99 10.81
C HIS A 388 -2.64 -4.74 9.33
N VAL A 389 -3.55 -4.14 8.56
CA VAL A 389 -3.28 -3.66 7.20
C VAL A 389 -3.64 -2.18 7.13
N ALA A 390 -2.70 -1.33 7.53
CA ALA A 390 -2.91 0.11 7.61
C ALA A 390 -3.04 0.74 6.22
N HIS A 391 -2.25 0.27 5.24
CA HIS A 391 -2.21 0.88 3.92
C HIS A 391 -3.47 0.56 3.07
N PRO A 392 -4.28 1.57 2.68
CA PRO A 392 -5.55 1.35 1.97
C PRO A 392 -5.40 0.60 0.64
N TYR A 393 -4.29 0.81 -0.06
CA TYR A 393 -3.97 0.11 -1.33
C TYR A 393 -3.89 -1.41 -1.20
N LEU A 394 -3.43 -1.93 -0.05
CA LEU A 394 -3.37 -3.38 0.16
C LEU A 394 -4.78 -3.95 0.26
N ARG A 395 -5.72 -3.26 0.94
CA ARG A 395 -7.12 -3.69 1.02
C ARG A 395 -7.79 -3.70 -0.35
N GLU A 396 -7.53 -2.70 -1.20
CA GLU A 396 -7.98 -2.69 -2.60
C GLU A 396 -7.51 -3.93 -3.35
N LYS A 397 -6.21 -4.26 -3.26
CA LYS A 397 -5.65 -5.47 -3.89
C LYS A 397 -6.28 -6.76 -3.35
N VAL A 398 -6.54 -6.85 -2.05
CA VAL A 398 -7.22 -8.02 -1.45
C VAL A 398 -8.59 -8.25 -2.11
N VAL A 399 -9.39 -7.19 -2.23
CA VAL A 399 -10.71 -7.26 -2.88
C VAL A 399 -10.56 -7.62 -4.37
N GLU A 400 -9.55 -7.09 -5.06
CA GLU A 400 -9.28 -7.43 -6.46
C GLU A 400 -8.92 -8.93 -6.63
N VAL A 401 -8.08 -9.49 -5.75
CA VAL A 401 -7.74 -10.92 -5.75
C VAL A 401 -9.00 -11.76 -5.60
N LEU A 402 -9.81 -11.50 -4.58
CA LEU A 402 -11.07 -12.21 -4.35
C LEU A 402 -12.00 -12.11 -5.56
N ASN A 403 -12.13 -10.92 -6.16
CA ASN A 403 -12.99 -10.69 -7.31
C ASN A 403 -12.51 -11.48 -8.55
N SER A 404 -11.20 -11.67 -8.70
CA SER A 404 -10.61 -12.50 -9.76
C SER A 404 -10.85 -14.01 -9.58
N TRP A 405 -11.23 -14.44 -8.36
CA TRP A 405 -11.53 -15.83 -8.04
C TRP A 405 -13.01 -16.18 -8.19
N ILE A 406 -13.88 -15.21 -8.53
CA ILE A 406 -15.30 -15.48 -8.80
C ILE A 406 -15.41 -16.43 -10.01
N PRO A 407 -16.06 -17.61 -9.87
CA PRO A 407 -16.18 -18.61 -10.93
C PRO A 407 -16.69 -18.07 -12.29
N SER A 408 -17.65 -17.14 -12.28
CA SER A 408 -18.26 -16.57 -13.49
C SER A 408 -17.32 -15.73 -14.35
N LYS A 409 -16.25 -15.16 -13.76
CA LYS A 409 -15.29 -14.31 -14.47
C LYS A 409 -14.15 -15.08 -15.13
N MET A 410 -13.93 -16.33 -14.72
CA MET A 410 -12.87 -17.18 -15.25
C MET A 410 -13.27 -17.89 -16.56
N SER A 411 -14.55 -17.79 -16.98
CA SER A 411 -15.08 -18.44 -18.20
C SER A 411 -14.83 -17.67 -19.52
N TYR A 412 -14.16 -16.52 -19.49
CA TYR A 412 -13.81 -15.78 -20.72
C TYR A 412 -12.56 -16.37 -21.39
N GLY A 413 -12.70 -17.59 -21.94
CA GLY A 413 -11.67 -18.19 -22.79
C GLY A 413 -11.73 -19.71 -22.82
N VAL A 414 -12.33 -20.28 -23.87
CA VAL A 414 -12.33 -21.69 -24.28
C VAL A 414 -12.69 -22.69 -23.17
N CYS A 415 -13.94 -23.17 -23.21
CA CYS A 415 -14.48 -24.19 -22.31
C CYS A 415 -13.77 -25.55 -22.51
N SER A 416 -12.69 -25.80 -21.76
CA SER A 416 -12.07 -27.11 -21.59
C SER A 416 -12.54 -27.79 -20.30
N CYS A 417 -12.43 -29.12 -20.20
CA CYS A 417 -12.76 -29.86 -18.98
C CYS A 417 -11.97 -29.41 -17.73
N GLN A 418 -10.77 -28.85 -17.93
CA GLN A 418 -9.90 -28.30 -16.88
C GLN A 418 -10.44 -26.97 -16.31
N SER A 419 -10.97 -26.08 -17.17
CA SER A 419 -11.60 -24.82 -16.74
C SER A 419 -12.77 -25.06 -15.79
N LYS A 420 -13.55 -26.12 -16.02
CA LYS A 420 -14.65 -26.53 -15.15
C LYS A 420 -14.18 -26.97 -13.76
N PHE A 421 -13.04 -27.66 -13.66
CA PHE A 421 -12.51 -28.15 -12.39
C PHE A 421 -11.96 -27.00 -11.52
N LEU A 422 -11.24 -26.04 -12.12
CA LEU A 422 -10.78 -24.84 -11.42
C LEU A 422 -11.95 -23.99 -10.92
N SER A 423 -12.99 -23.82 -11.76
CA SER A 423 -14.24 -23.15 -11.38
C SER A 423 -14.90 -23.79 -10.15
N CYS A 424 -14.92 -25.12 -10.06
CA CYS A 424 -15.44 -25.84 -8.90
C CYS A 424 -14.54 -25.66 -7.66
N SER A 425 -13.22 -25.71 -7.81
CA SER A 425 -12.28 -25.51 -6.69
C SER A 425 -12.38 -24.11 -6.11
N MET A 426 -12.56 -23.09 -6.95
CA MET A 426 -12.76 -21.70 -6.52
C MET A 426 -14.13 -21.52 -5.87
N ALA A 427 -15.18 -22.10 -6.44
CA ALA A 427 -16.51 -22.12 -5.82
C ALA A 427 -16.45 -22.71 -4.40
N ALA A 428 -15.71 -23.82 -4.20
CA ALA A 428 -15.53 -24.46 -2.89
C ALA A 428 -14.88 -23.53 -1.84
N LEU A 429 -13.97 -22.62 -2.24
CA LEU A 429 -13.39 -21.63 -1.32
C LEU A 429 -14.46 -20.66 -0.78
N PHE A 430 -15.45 -20.30 -1.59
CA PHE A 430 -16.53 -19.43 -1.14
C PHE A 430 -17.61 -20.25 -0.41
N GLU A 431 -17.97 -21.42 -0.92
CA GLU A 431 -19.12 -22.23 -0.47
C GLU A 431 -18.85 -23.08 0.77
N GLY A 432 -17.60 -23.46 1.02
CA GLY A 432 -17.24 -24.44 2.06
C GLY A 432 -16.16 -23.99 3.06
N HIS A 433 -15.39 -22.95 2.75
CA HIS A 433 -14.32 -22.51 3.65
C HIS A 433 -14.89 -21.85 4.91
N GLN A 434 -14.66 -22.43 6.09
CA GLN A 434 -15.30 -22.04 7.36
C GLN A 434 -15.14 -20.56 7.71
N MET A 435 -13.94 -19.99 7.53
CA MET A 435 -13.71 -18.57 7.84
C MET A 435 -14.41 -17.66 6.82
N ALA A 436 -14.51 -18.09 5.56
CA ALA A 436 -15.14 -17.29 4.52
C ALA A 436 -16.65 -17.16 4.79
N LEU A 437 -17.31 -18.29 5.05
CA LEU A 437 -18.74 -18.34 5.38
C LEU A 437 -19.13 -17.43 6.56
N ARG A 438 -18.24 -17.30 7.55
CA ARG A 438 -18.49 -16.53 8.77
C ARG A 438 -18.09 -15.06 8.66
N TYR A 439 -16.96 -14.74 8.04
CA TYR A 439 -16.34 -13.41 8.13
C TYR A 439 -16.18 -12.69 6.79
N LEU A 440 -16.31 -13.35 5.64
CA LEU A 440 -16.06 -12.70 4.34
C LEU A 440 -17.08 -11.61 4.02
N ALA A 441 -18.38 -11.94 4.05
CA ALA A 441 -19.46 -11.00 3.77
C ALA A 441 -19.45 -9.75 4.68
N PRO A 442 -19.35 -9.85 6.03
CA PRO A 442 -19.29 -8.67 6.90
C PRO A 442 -18.03 -7.84 6.67
N ASN A 443 -16.88 -8.49 6.45
CA ASN A 443 -15.62 -7.79 6.21
C ASN A 443 -15.65 -7.03 4.88
N LEU A 444 -16.19 -7.64 3.81
CA LEU A 444 -16.37 -6.99 2.50
C LEU A 444 -17.33 -5.81 2.57
N LEU A 445 -18.43 -5.95 3.30
CA LEU A 445 -19.37 -4.86 3.50
C LEU A 445 -18.71 -3.70 4.24
N LYS A 446 -17.94 -3.98 5.30
CA LYS A 446 -17.21 -2.95 6.03
C LYS A 446 -16.16 -2.27 5.15
N VAL A 447 -15.43 -3.03 4.33
CA VAL A 447 -14.51 -2.46 3.33
C VAL A 447 -15.25 -1.60 2.29
N TYR A 448 -16.43 -2.03 1.84
CA TYR A 448 -17.27 -1.25 0.93
C TYR A 448 -17.67 0.09 1.57
N ILE A 449 -18.15 0.06 2.81
CA ILE A 449 -18.51 1.26 3.59
C ILE A 449 -17.27 2.14 3.82
N ASP A 450 -16.17 1.58 4.32
CA ASP A 450 -14.94 2.33 4.61
C ASP A 450 -14.31 2.95 3.36
N SER A 451 -14.44 2.30 2.19
CA SER A 451 -13.98 2.84 0.91
C SER A 451 -14.68 4.14 0.53
N GLU A 452 -15.89 4.39 1.07
CA GLU A 452 -16.59 5.67 0.91
C GLU A 452 -15.86 6.85 1.57
N PHE A 453 -15.08 6.56 2.61
CA PHE A 453 -14.49 7.58 3.49
C PHE A 453 -12.98 7.79 3.30
N THR A 454 -12.28 6.96 2.51
CA THR A 454 -10.85 7.17 2.15
C THR A 454 -10.68 8.42 1.25
N GLY A 455 -9.68 9.28 1.45
CA GLY A 455 -9.71 10.66 0.92
C GLY A 455 -8.43 11.19 0.26
N SER A 456 -8.39 11.22 -1.08
CA SER A 456 -7.60 12.16 -1.91
C SER A 456 -8.11 12.16 -3.37
N ASP A 457 -7.90 13.24 -4.14
CA ASP A 457 -8.40 13.35 -5.52
C ASP A 457 -7.69 12.41 -6.52
N ILE A 458 -6.45 12.01 -6.24
CA ILE A 458 -5.70 10.99 -7.02
C ILE A 458 -6.26 9.57 -6.78
N GLN A 459 -7.11 9.38 -5.76
CA GLN A 459 -7.80 8.11 -5.47
C GLN A 459 -9.19 8.00 -6.11
N PHE A 460 -9.70 9.00 -6.84
CA PHE A 460 -11.07 8.98 -7.38
C PHE A 460 -11.35 7.72 -8.22
N CYS A 461 -10.54 7.42 -9.24
CA CYS A 461 -10.70 6.20 -10.06
C CYS A 461 -10.56 4.89 -9.26
N LYS A 462 -9.77 4.89 -8.18
CA LYS A 462 -9.48 3.70 -7.36
C LYS A 462 -10.63 3.36 -6.41
N LYS A 463 -11.34 4.37 -5.89
CA LYS A 463 -12.55 4.18 -5.07
C LYS A 463 -13.66 3.43 -5.81
N PHE A 464 -13.85 3.74 -7.10
CA PHE A 464 -14.82 3.01 -7.91
C PHE A 464 -14.40 1.56 -8.13
N ASN A 465 -13.11 1.29 -8.31
CA ASN A 465 -12.62 -0.06 -8.51
C ASN A 465 -12.84 -0.95 -7.27
N ILE A 466 -12.45 -0.48 -6.08
CA ILE A 466 -12.66 -1.27 -4.85
C ILE A 466 -14.16 -1.49 -4.56
N ARG A 467 -15.00 -0.47 -4.74
CA ARG A 467 -16.46 -0.57 -4.55
C ARG A 467 -17.11 -1.51 -5.54
N ARG A 468 -16.78 -1.37 -6.82
CA ARG A 468 -17.29 -2.24 -7.89
C ARG A 468 -16.90 -3.69 -7.60
N ASN A 469 -15.62 -3.94 -7.32
CA ASN A 469 -15.14 -5.28 -7.02
C ASN A 469 -15.81 -5.86 -5.76
N ALA A 470 -15.98 -5.05 -4.70
CA ALA A 470 -16.67 -5.48 -3.48
C ALA A 470 -18.16 -5.75 -3.70
N LEU A 471 -18.84 -4.90 -4.48
CA LEU A 471 -20.26 -5.08 -4.81
C LEU A 471 -20.49 -6.34 -5.64
N GLU A 472 -19.69 -6.55 -6.69
CA GLU A 472 -19.74 -7.76 -7.52
C GLU A 472 -19.51 -9.03 -6.69
N LEU A 473 -18.58 -8.98 -5.73
CA LEU A 473 -18.36 -10.07 -4.77
C LEU A 473 -19.58 -10.28 -3.87
N LEU A 474 -20.14 -9.23 -3.27
CA LEU A 474 -21.32 -9.32 -2.41
C LEU A 474 -22.54 -9.85 -3.17
N GLU A 475 -22.74 -9.42 -4.42
CA GLU A 475 -23.80 -9.93 -5.31
C GLU A 475 -23.63 -11.41 -5.65
N TYR A 476 -22.40 -11.86 -5.86
CA TYR A 476 -22.08 -13.28 -6.02
C TYR A 476 -22.35 -14.06 -4.73
N LEU A 477 -21.84 -13.60 -3.58
CA LEU A 477 -22.04 -14.26 -2.27
C LEU A 477 -23.52 -14.34 -1.89
N ARG A 478 -24.35 -13.38 -2.32
CA ARG A 478 -25.81 -13.42 -2.11
C ARG A 478 -26.49 -14.57 -2.86
N GLN A 479 -25.92 -15.02 -3.98
CA GLN A 479 -26.44 -16.15 -4.76
C GLN A 479 -26.00 -17.51 -4.21
N VAL A 480 -24.96 -17.52 -3.36
CA VAL A 480 -24.41 -18.74 -2.76
C VAL A 480 -25.26 -19.16 -1.55
N PRO A 481 -25.91 -20.34 -1.56
CA PRO A 481 -26.82 -20.77 -0.49
C PRO A 481 -26.19 -20.80 0.90
N SER A 482 -24.91 -21.17 0.99
CA SER A 482 -24.17 -21.26 2.26
C SER A 482 -24.07 -19.93 3.02
N TYR A 483 -24.25 -18.78 2.34
CA TYR A 483 -24.22 -17.46 2.99
C TYR A 483 -25.62 -16.99 3.42
N HIS A 484 -26.72 -17.67 3.08
CA HIS A 484 -28.07 -17.19 3.38
C HIS A 484 -28.34 -16.95 4.88
N SER A 485 -27.78 -17.79 5.77
CA SER A 485 -27.89 -17.61 7.23
C SER A 485 -27.10 -16.39 7.73
N SER A 486 -25.88 -16.23 7.23
CA SER A 486 -25.05 -15.05 7.47
C SER A 486 -25.79 -13.78 7.01
N TRP A 487 -26.36 -13.78 5.80
CA TRP A 487 -27.15 -12.66 5.27
C TRP A 487 -28.40 -12.34 6.08
N LYS A 488 -29.10 -13.31 6.69
CA LYS A 488 -30.25 -13.03 7.59
C LYS A 488 -29.84 -12.25 8.83
N GLN A 489 -28.71 -12.61 9.45
CA GLN A 489 -28.13 -11.87 10.57
C GLN A 489 -27.67 -10.47 10.14
N TYR A 490 -27.26 -10.33 8.88
CA TYR A 490 -26.90 -9.04 8.29
C TYR A 490 -28.10 -8.20 7.88
N ASP A 491 -29.22 -8.76 7.41
CA ASP A 491 -30.43 -7.98 7.09
C ASP A 491 -31.03 -7.34 8.35
N GLU A 492 -30.76 -7.87 9.54
CA GLU A 492 -31.06 -7.24 10.83
C GLU A 492 -30.06 -6.11 11.15
N LEU A 493 -28.75 -6.36 11.00
CA LEU A 493 -27.69 -5.35 11.19
C LEU A 493 -27.70 -4.20 10.15
N MET A 494 -28.11 -4.49 8.92
CA MET A 494 -28.24 -3.58 7.78
C MET A 494 -29.55 -2.80 7.85
N ARG A 495 -30.61 -3.34 8.45
CA ARG A 495 -31.80 -2.55 8.82
C ARG A 495 -31.46 -1.46 9.82
N ASP A 496 -30.56 -1.73 10.76
CA ASP A 496 -30.13 -0.75 11.75
C ASP A 496 -28.98 0.17 11.27
N ARG A 497 -28.23 -0.18 10.21
CA ARG A 497 -27.04 0.59 9.77
C ARG A 497 -26.96 1.01 8.29
N VAL A 498 -27.67 0.39 7.36
CA VAL A 498 -27.42 0.53 5.90
C VAL A 498 -28.68 0.78 5.05
N PHE A 499 -29.89 0.42 5.50
CA PHE A 499 -31.14 0.79 4.85
C PHE A 499 -31.90 1.93 5.56
N PRO A 500 -31.42 3.19 5.45
CA PRO A 500 -32.28 4.35 5.37
C PRO A 500 -32.30 4.90 3.92
N SER A 501 -32.18 4.02 2.92
CA SER A 501 -32.15 4.41 1.51
C SER A 501 -33.13 3.58 0.67
N LEU A 502 -34.41 3.75 1.00
CA LEU A 502 -35.52 3.66 0.03
C LEU A 502 -36.80 4.38 0.51
N GLU A 503 -36.80 4.96 1.71
CA GLU A 503 -37.77 5.96 2.14
C GLU A 503 -37.04 7.24 2.59
N GLN A 504 -36.64 8.08 1.63
CA GLN A 504 -36.30 9.46 1.94
C GLN A 504 -37.58 10.26 2.20
N SER A 505 -38.04 10.22 3.44
CA SER A 505 -38.72 11.37 4.04
C SER A 505 -38.30 11.52 5.50
N SER A 506 -37.60 12.63 5.77
CA SER A 506 -37.56 13.31 7.08
C SER A 506 -37.11 12.52 8.32
N GLN A 507 -35.79 12.31 8.50
CA GLN A 507 -35.23 12.17 9.85
C GLN A 507 -34.12 13.20 10.09
N SER A 508 -34.26 13.92 11.22
CA SER A 508 -33.39 14.98 11.70
C SER A 508 -32.07 14.44 12.26
N PHE A 509 -30.94 15.07 11.94
CA PHE A 509 -29.62 14.70 12.48
C PHE A 509 -29.36 15.41 13.82
N ASP A 510 -29.23 14.65 14.91
CA ASP A 510 -28.83 15.16 16.22
C ASP A 510 -27.32 15.27 16.33
N ILE A 511 -26.78 16.44 16.67
CA ILE A 511 -25.33 16.66 16.88
C ILE A 511 -24.84 16.15 18.24
N CYS A 512 -25.73 15.76 19.15
CA CYS A 512 -25.38 15.19 20.45
C CYS A 512 -25.80 13.72 20.55
N LEU A 513 -25.17 12.98 21.46
CA LEU A 513 -25.49 11.59 21.76
C LEU A 513 -26.66 11.51 22.75
N ALA A 514 -27.54 10.51 22.56
CA ALA A 514 -28.62 10.21 23.49
C ALA A 514 -28.03 9.85 24.87
N ARG A 515 -28.57 10.44 25.94
CA ARG A 515 -28.20 10.08 27.32
C ARG A 515 -28.69 8.66 27.63
N SER A 516 -27.86 7.82 28.24
CA SER A 516 -28.27 6.48 28.68
C SER A 516 -29.37 6.56 29.75
N LYS A 517 -30.29 5.59 29.76
CA LYS A 517 -31.41 5.52 30.72
C LYS A 517 -30.97 5.48 32.19
N GLU A 518 -29.72 5.12 32.47
CA GLU A 518 -29.16 5.09 33.83
C GLU A 518 -28.88 6.48 34.42
N ALA A 519 -28.81 7.53 33.57
CA ALA A 519 -28.67 8.92 34.02
C ALA A 519 -30.01 9.65 34.20
N GLN A 520 -31.17 8.99 33.99
CA GLN A 520 -32.50 9.60 34.10
C GLN A 520 -33.01 9.76 35.55
N THR A 521 -32.32 9.22 36.56
CA THR A 521 -32.83 9.21 37.94
C THR A 521 -32.40 10.41 38.80
N VAL A 522 -31.66 11.37 38.26
CA VAL A 522 -31.30 12.59 39.01
C VAL A 522 -31.53 13.82 38.13
N LEU A 523 -32.37 14.74 38.62
CA LEU A 523 -32.84 16.01 38.02
C LEU A 523 -34.13 15.92 37.18
N THR A 524 -35.22 15.52 37.83
CA THR A 524 -36.53 16.12 37.54
C THR A 524 -36.57 17.53 38.11
N PHE A 525 -36.28 18.54 37.28
CA PHE A 525 -36.79 19.89 37.52
C PHE A 525 -37.95 20.14 36.56
N ALA A 526 -39.11 20.43 37.15
CA ALA A 526 -40.34 20.78 36.46
C ALA A 526 -40.14 22.01 35.55
N PRO A 527 -40.89 22.12 34.44
CA PRO A 527 -40.83 23.29 33.58
C PRO A 527 -41.47 24.49 34.31
N SER A 528 -40.68 25.51 34.66
CA SER A 528 -41.22 26.81 35.05
C SER A 528 -41.44 27.67 33.78
N PRO A 529 -42.41 28.60 33.82
CA PRO A 529 -42.80 29.36 32.64
C PRO A 529 -41.76 30.44 32.30
N GLN A 530 -41.43 30.51 31.01
CA GLN A 530 -40.82 31.63 30.27
C GLN A 530 -40.25 32.80 31.12
N GLU A 531 -38.94 32.80 31.33
CA GLU A 531 -38.18 34.02 31.60
C GLU A 531 -37.11 34.22 30.51
N PRO A 532 -36.89 35.46 30.01
CA PRO A 532 -35.89 35.71 28.98
C PRO A 532 -34.49 35.50 29.56
N LEU A 533 -33.72 34.57 29.00
CA LEU A 533 -32.29 34.39 29.30
C LEU A 533 -31.51 35.68 28.95
N HIS A 534 -31.43 36.60 29.91
CA HIS A 534 -30.52 37.73 29.91
C HIS A 534 -29.49 37.52 31.02
N VAL A 535 -28.52 36.63 30.77
CA VAL A 535 -27.30 36.55 31.58
C VAL A 535 -26.24 37.35 30.84
N ASP A 536 -25.76 38.41 31.47
CA ASP A 536 -24.71 39.28 30.93
C ASP A 536 -23.37 38.51 30.93
N MET A 537 -23.06 37.84 29.82
CA MET A 537 -21.93 36.91 29.70
C MET A 537 -20.59 37.65 29.86
N ARG A 538 -19.76 37.19 30.80
CA ARG A 538 -18.41 37.73 31.01
C ARG A 538 -17.47 37.25 29.89
N TRP A 539 -16.85 38.19 29.18
CA TRP A 539 -15.87 37.92 28.13
C TRP A 539 -14.45 37.86 28.74
N PRO A 540 -13.52 37.05 28.18
CA PRO A 540 -12.14 37.01 28.66
C PRO A 540 -11.50 38.41 28.62
N ARG A 541 -10.99 38.90 29.76
CA ARG A 541 -10.35 40.23 29.84
C ARG A 541 -8.95 40.27 29.19
N ASN A 542 -8.32 39.13 28.93
CA ASN A 542 -6.92 39.04 28.50
C ASN A 542 -6.76 38.39 27.11
N GLY A 543 -6.67 39.22 26.07
CA GLY A 543 -6.36 38.82 24.69
C GLY A 543 -4.89 38.46 24.42
N ARG A 544 -4.18 37.83 25.38
CA ARG A 544 -2.73 37.53 25.28
C ARG A 544 -2.35 36.62 24.09
N TYR A 545 -3.32 35.90 23.52
CA TYR A 545 -3.09 34.95 22.43
C TYR A 545 -3.76 35.34 21.10
N ASN A 546 -4.39 36.52 21.04
CA ASN A 546 -4.99 37.03 19.80
C ASN A 546 -3.87 37.51 18.86
N ARG A 547 -3.93 37.11 17.59
CA ARG A 547 -2.85 37.40 16.63
C ARG A 547 -3.42 37.80 15.28
N ILE A 548 -2.75 38.78 14.67
CA ILE A 548 -2.89 39.09 13.25
C ILE A 548 -2.02 38.09 12.50
N ILE A 549 -2.65 37.27 11.65
CA ILE A 549 -1.94 36.24 10.87
C ILE A 549 -1.38 36.87 9.59
N GLU A 550 -2.19 37.69 8.91
CA GLU A 550 -1.82 38.57 7.80
C GLU A 550 -2.84 39.72 7.70
N PRO A 551 -2.63 40.76 6.87
CA PRO A 551 -3.57 41.88 6.75
C PRO A 551 -5.00 41.42 6.45
N GLY A 552 -5.93 41.71 7.36
CA GLY A 552 -7.33 41.30 7.26
C GLY A 552 -7.61 39.83 7.63
N LEU A 553 -6.65 39.05 8.13
CA LEU A 553 -6.83 37.69 8.68
C LEU A 553 -6.39 37.65 10.15
N ILE A 554 -7.35 37.50 11.07
CA ILE A 554 -7.14 37.61 12.51
C ILE A 554 -7.68 36.37 13.21
N LEU A 555 -6.91 35.85 14.17
CA LEU A 555 -7.29 34.72 15.01
C LEU A 555 -7.41 35.15 16.47
N LEU A 556 -8.60 34.99 17.03
CA LEU A 556 -8.89 35.15 18.45
C LEU A 556 -8.89 33.75 19.10
N LYS A 557 -7.77 33.39 19.74
CA LYS A 557 -7.57 32.05 20.32
C LYS A 557 -8.32 31.91 21.64
N GLY A 558 -9.09 30.83 21.80
CA GLY A 558 -9.88 30.54 23.01
C GLY A 558 -10.83 31.67 23.42
N TRP A 559 -11.38 32.38 22.42
CA TRP A 559 -12.20 33.58 22.62
C TRP A 559 -13.58 33.27 23.19
N LEU A 560 -14.18 32.15 22.75
CA LEU A 560 -15.45 31.66 23.28
C LEU A 560 -15.17 30.81 24.52
N THR A 561 -15.66 31.26 25.68
CA THR A 561 -15.58 30.47 26.93
C THR A 561 -16.40 29.18 26.82
N ILE A 562 -16.19 28.23 27.74
CA ILE A 562 -16.94 26.96 27.74
C ILE A 562 -18.45 27.23 27.83
N GLU A 563 -18.88 28.23 28.60
CA GLU A 563 -20.30 28.60 28.72
C GLU A 563 -20.87 29.06 27.37
N HIS A 564 -20.15 29.91 26.63
CA HIS A 564 -20.54 30.30 25.28
C HIS A 564 -20.63 29.08 24.35
N GLN A 565 -19.66 28.16 24.44
CA GLN A 565 -19.62 26.96 23.60
C GLN A 565 -20.80 26.03 23.90
N VAL A 566 -21.14 25.81 25.17
CA VAL A 566 -22.27 25.00 25.63
C VAL A 566 -23.59 25.58 25.12
N GLU A 567 -23.79 26.90 25.26
CA GLU A 567 -25.00 27.57 24.76
C GLU A 567 -25.15 27.45 23.24
N ILE A 568 -24.04 27.64 22.50
CA ILE A 568 -24.03 27.48 21.04
C ILE A 568 -24.37 26.04 20.64
N VAL A 569 -23.79 25.04 21.31
CA VAL A 569 -24.07 23.62 21.02
C VAL A 569 -25.53 23.28 21.31
N ARG A 570 -26.07 23.69 22.46
CA ARG A 570 -27.48 23.43 22.81
C ARG A 570 -28.44 24.09 21.82
N MET A 571 -28.16 25.33 21.42
CA MET A 571 -28.93 26.02 20.38
C MET A 571 -28.85 25.29 19.04
N CYS A 572 -27.65 24.90 18.61
CA CYS A 572 -27.47 24.16 17.36
C CYS A 572 -28.17 22.80 17.40
N GLN A 573 -28.18 22.11 18.54
CA GLN A 573 -28.89 20.86 18.72
C GLN A 573 -30.40 21.07 18.58
N GLN A 574 -30.96 22.06 19.30
CA GLN A 574 -32.38 22.36 19.28
C GLN A 574 -32.87 22.76 17.88
N LEU A 575 -32.16 23.67 17.21
CA LEU A 575 -32.52 24.08 15.84
C LEU A 575 -32.24 22.97 14.82
N GLY A 576 -31.18 22.19 15.03
CA GLY A 576 -30.78 21.08 14.17
C GLY A 576 -31.76 19.91 14.13
N LEU A 577 -32.52 19.72 15.21
CA LEU A 577 -33.61 18.75 15.30
C LEU A 577 -34.94 19.26 14.69
N GLY A 578 -35.07 20.58 14.52
CA GLY A 578 -36.28 21.20 13.97
C GLY A 578 -36.33 21.26 12.43
N PRO A 579 -37.42 21.78 11.86
CA PRO A 579 -37.54 22.05 10.42
C PRO A 579 -36.41 22.96 9.94
N GLY A 580 -35.75 22.62 8.83
CA GLY A 580 -34.57 23.36 8.34
C GLY A 580 -33.26 23.02 9.05
N GLY A 581 -33.27 22.02 9.94
CA GLY A 581 -32.09 21.53 10.67
C GLY A 581 -31.05 20.82 9.79
N PHE A 582 -30.16 20.07 10.44
CA PHE A 582 -28.97 19.50 9.79
C PHE A 582 -29.33 18.55 8.64
N TYR A 583 -28.74 18.80 7.47
CA TYR A 583 -28.83 17.96 6.28
C TYR A 583 -27.43 17.74 5.70
N GLN A 584 -27.29 16.79 4.78
CA GLN A 584 -26.05 16.64 4.03
C GLN A 584 -26.17 17.37 2.68
N PRO A 585 -25.41 18.45 2.44
CA PRO A 585 -25.50 19.23 1.21
C PRO A 585 -25.02 18.43 -0.01
N GLN A 586 -25.66 18.68 -1.16
CA GLN A 586 -25.35 18.00 -2.43
C GLN A 586 -25.26 19.04 -3.55
N PHE A 587 -24.20 18.99 -4.37
CA PHE A 587 -24.07 19.83 -5.57
C PHE A 587 -24.85 19.23 -6.76
N ASN A 588 -24.89 17.91 -6.83
CA ASN A 588 -25.68 17.10 -7.78
C ASN A 588 -25.86 15.68 -7.17
N GLU A 589 -26.59 14.78 -7.83
CA GLU A 589 -26.92 13.43 -7.32
C GLU A 589 -25.70 12.60 -6.88
N GLN A 590 -24.50 12.94 -7.36
CA GLN A 590 -23.27 12.16 -7.14
C GLN A 590 -22.24 12.85 -6.21
N ASN A 591 -22.38 14.15 -5.92
CA ASN A 591 -21.41 14.94 -5.17
C ASN A 591 -22.00 15.51 -3.87
N LYS A 592 -21.79 14.80 -2.76
CA LYS A 592 -22.17 15.23 -1.41
C LYS A 592 -20.98 15.88 -0.68
N LEU A 593 -21.27 16.87 0.15
CA LEU A 593 -20.26 17.41 1.08
C LEU A 593 -20.03 16.46 2.26
N HIS A 594 -18.78 16.34 2.71
CA HIS A 594 -18.36 15.52 3.85
C HIS A 594 -18.57 16.24 5.19
N LEU A 595 -19.77 16.80 5.37
CA LEU A 595 -20.21 17.47 6.59
C LEU A 595 -21.75 17.52 6.62
N ARG A 596 -22.32 17.74 7.80
CA ARG A 596 -23.72 18.12 7.96
C ARG A 596 -23.80 19.64 8.04
N MET A 597 -24.79 20.23 7.37
CA MET A 597 -24.97 21.68 7.32
C MET A 597 -26.36 22.07 7.80
N MET A 598 -26.50 23.25 8.39
CA MET A 598 -27.76 24.01 8.41
C MET A 598 -27.44 25.49 8.24
N CYS A 599 -28.43 26.33 7.95
CA CYS A 599 -28.24 27.77 7.86
C CYS A 599 -29.21 28.53 8.76
N LEU A 600 -28.77 29.67 9.26
CA LEU A 600 -29.61 30.66 9.94
C LEU A 600 -29.57 31.97 9.15
N GLY A 601 -30.70 32.69 9.11
CA GLY A 601 -30.89 33.88 8.29
C GLY A 601 -31.19 33.51 6.83
N MET A 602 -30.22 33.67 5.92
CA MET A 602 -30.36 33.19 4.54
C MET A 602 -29.78 31.78 4.35
N GLN A 603 -30.43 30.98 3.50
CA GLN A 603 -30.04 29.62 3.15
C GLN A 603 -29.06 29.62 1.98
N TRP A 604 -27.87 29.07 2.17
CA TRP A 604 -26.96 28.79 1.05
C TRP A 604 -27.42 27.53 0.30
N GLN A 605 -27.59 27.63 -1.01
CA GLN A 605 -27.99 26.52 -1.87
C GLN A 605 -26.78 26.00 -2.67
N PRO A 606 -26.27 24.79 -2.38
CA PRO A 606 -25.08 24.28 -3.05
C PRO A 606 -25.28 24.08 -4.56
N SER A 607 -26.45 23.58 -4.98
CA SER A 607 -26.76 23.24 -6.37
C SER A 607 -26.77 24.44 -7.31
N VAL A 608 -27.23 25.59 -6.82
CA VAL A 608 -27.34 26.84 -7.61
C VAL A 608 -26.34 27.92 -7.19
N ARG A 609 -25.52 27.65 -6.16
CA ARG A 609 -24.52 28.57 -5.58
C ARG A 609 -25.09 29.97 -5.30
N SER A 610 -26.27 30.01 -4.67
CA SER A 610 -26.99 31.25 -4.38
C SER A 610 -27.62 31.22 -3.00
N TYR A 611 -27.79 32.39 -2.38
CA TYR A 611 -28.55 32.53 -1.15
C TYR A 611 -30.05 32.70 -1.43
N GLN A 612 -30.88 31.97 -0.69
CA GLN A 612 -32.35 32.03 -0.78
C GLN A 612 -32.96 32.04 0.62
N THR A 613 -34.24 32.40 0.73
CA THR A 613 -34.97 32.36 2.02
C THR A 613 -35.39 30.93 2.42
N ARG A 614 -35.49 30.02 1.45
CA ARG A 614 -35.95 28.63 1.65
C ARG A 614 -34.97 27.62 1.09
N ARG A 615 -34.95 26.43 1.69
CA ARG A 615 -34.19 25.26 1.22
C ARG A 615 -34.91 24.53 0.07
N THR A 616 -35.23 25.26 -1.00
CA THR A 616 -36.03 24.82 -2.16
C THR A 616 -35.53 23.53 -2.83
N ALA A 617 -34.21 23.30 -2.86
CA ALA A 617 -33.61 22.12 -3.46
C ALA A 617 -33.66 20.84 -2.59
N PHE A 618 -34.21 20.87 -1.37
CA PHE A 618 -34.24 19.71 -0.47
C PHE A 618 -35.62 19.50 0.19
N ASP A 619 -36.02 20.37 1.11
CA ASP A 619 -37.25 20.21 1.92
C ASP A 619 -38.11 21.48 1.99
N ASN A 620 -37.71 22.54 1.28
CA ASN A 620 -38.39 23.84 1.24
C ASN A 620 -38.55 24.55 2.60
N ALA A 621 -37.79 24.13 3.61
CA ALA A 621 -37.83 24.72 4.95
C ALA A 621 -37.30 26.16 4.96
N LEU A 622 -37.82 27.00 5.86
CA LEU A 622 -37.29 28.33 6.13
C LEU A 622 -36.06 28.23 7.04
N ALA A 623 -35.02 28.99 6.73
CA ALA A 623 -33.89 29.13 7.65
C ALA A 623 -34.34 29.90 8.92
N PRO A 624 -34.07 29.40 10.14
CA PRO A 624 -34.38 30.13 11.36
C PRO A 624 -33.61 31.46 11.41
N PRO A 625 -34.13 32.52 12.06
CA PRO A 625 -33.38 33.77 12.22
C PRO A 625 -32.10 33.54 13.05
N ILE A 626 -31.06 34.35 12.80
CA ILE A 626 -29.83 34.29 13.60
C ILE A 626 -30.14 34.75 15.04
N PRO A 627 -29.92 33.92 16.08
CA PRO A 627 -30.15 34.29 17.46
C PRO A 627 -29.40 35.56 17.88
N GLY A 628 -30.06 36.44 18.64
CA GLY A 628 -29.48 37.73 19.03
C GLY A 628 -28.18 37.63 19.83
N PHE A 629 -27.96 36.55 20.60
CA PHE A 629 -26.71 36.34 21.32
C PHE A 629 -25.53 36.05 20.38
N LEU A 630 -25.76 35.35 19.25
CA LEU A 630 -24.75 35.15 18.22
C LEU A 630 -24.40 36.46 17.51
N LEU A 631 -25.40 37.31 17.21
CA LEU A 631 -25.16 38.64 16.63
C LEU A 631 -24.27 39.49 17.55
N ARG A 632 -24.54 39.48 18.86
CA ARG A 632 -23.70 40.17 19.86
C ARG A 632 -22.30 39.57 19.94
N ALA A 633 -22.16 38.25 19.86
CA ALA A 633 -20.86 37.58 19.88
C ALA A 633 -20.03 37.93 18.64
N VAL A 634 -20.64 38.00 17.46
CA VAL A 634 -19.99 38.43 16.21
C VAL A 634 -19.57 39.90 16.28
N ASP A 635 -20.46 40.81 16.70
CA ASP A 635 -20.14 42.24 16.83
C ASP A 635 -18.96 42.47 17.81
N LYS A 636 -18.96 41.79 18.97
CA LYS A 636 -17.84 41.85 19.91
C LYS A 636 -16.54 41.33 19.32
N SER A 637 -16.59 40.19 18.62
CA SER A 637 -15.41 39.59 17.97
C SER A 637 -14.84 40.52 16.89
N LEU A 638 -15.70 41.15 16.08
CA LEU A 638 -15.31 42.10 15.04
C LEU A 638 -14.69 43.37 15.61
N ARG A 639 -15.27 43.96 16.67
CA ARG A 639 -14.69 45.15 17.31
C ARG A 639 -13.28 44.90 17.85
N VAL A 640 -13.07 43.74 18.47
CA VAL A 640 -11.74 43.34 18.96
C VAL A 640 -10.78 43.11 17.80
N ALA A 641 -11.22 42.44 16.73
CA ALA A 641 -10.41 42.21 15.54
C ALA A 641 -10.03 43.52 14.83
N GLN A 642 -10.97 44.46 14.70
CA GLN A 642 -10.73 45.80 14.16
C GLN A 642 -9.71 46.57 14.99
N ALA A 643 -9.89 46.60 16.31
CA ALA A 643 -8.94 47.25 17.22
C ALA A 643 -7.53 46.64 17.16
N LEU A 644 -7.43 45.34 16.88
CA LEU A 644 -6.14 44.67 16.65
C LEU A 644 -5.55 45.03 15.28
N GLY A 645 -6.32 44.90 14.20
CA GLY A 645 -5.87 45.15 12.82
C GLY A 645 -5.50 46.60 12.54
N ASP A 646 -6.09 47.54 13.27
CA ASP A 646 -5.83 48.97 13.14
C ASP A 646 -4.85 49.51 14.21
N ARG A 647 -4.25 48.63 15.02
CA ARG A 647 -3.24 49.01 16.01
C ARG A 647 -2.04 49.66 15.32
N GLY A 648 -1.74 50.91 15.69
CA GLY A 648 -0.63 51.68 15.13
C GLY A 648 -1.00 52.61 13.98
N LYS A 649 -2.26 52.61 13.51
CA LYS A 649 -2.75 53.62 12.56
C LYS A 649 -3.20 54.89 13.28
N SER A 650 -2.81 56.04 12.75
CA SER A 650 -3.34 57.34 13.14
C SER A 650 -4.80 57.51 12.71
N ARG A 651 -5.51 58.43 13.36
CA ARG A 651 -6.90 58.79 13.00
C ARG A 651 -7.01 59.23 11.53
N THR A 652 -6.00 59.92 11.01
CA THR A 652 -5.95 60.38 9.62
C THR A 652 -5.80 59.23 8.63
N GLU A 653 -5.00 58.21 8.96
CA GLU A 653 -4.84 57.00 8.13
C GLU A 653 -6.12 56.16 8.11
N LEU A 654 -6.83 56.07 9.24
CA LEU A 654 -8.13 55.39 9.29
C LEU A 654 -9.21 56.09 8.46
N ILE A 655 -9.16 57.41 8.36
CA ILE A 655 -10.08 58.19 7.52
C ILE A 655 -9.72 58.04 6.03
N ALA A 656 -8.43 58.02 5.69
CA ALA A 656 -7.97 57.97 4.30
C ALA A 656 -8.02 56.55 3.68
N GLN A 657 -7.71 55.50 4.45
CA GLN A 657 -7.56 54.13 3.96
C GLN A 657 -8.63 53.17 4.49
N GLY A 658 -9.43 53.59 5.47
CA GLY A 658 -10.43 52.74 6.14
C GLY A 658 -9.83 51.74 7.14
N SER A 659 -10.72 51.05 7.87
CA SER A 659 -10.32 49.93 8.71
C SER A 659 -9.84 48.76 7.85
N THR A 660 -8.84 48.03 8.35
CA THR A 660 -8.39 46.77 7.74
C THR A 660 -9.48 45.70 7.67
N LEU A 661 -10.48 45.78 8.55
CA LEU A 661 -11.65 44.90 8.56
C LEU A 661 -12.92 45.76 8.62
N PRO A 662 -13.72 45.84 7.54
CA PRO A 662 -14.98 46.56 7.57
C PRO A 662 -15.96 45.92 8.56
N HIS A 663 -16.83 46.74 9.15
CA HIS A 663 -17.89 46.24 10.04
C HIS A 663 -18.98 45.54 9.21
N MET A 664 -19.56 44.47 9.76
CA MET A 664 -20.66 43.74 9.14
C MET A 664 -21.76 43.45 10.18
N VAL A 665 -22.99 43.32 9.69
CA VAL A 665 -24.12 42.75 10.44
C VAL A 665 -24.54 41.49 9.69
N PRO A 666 -24.27 40.28 10.22
CA PRO A 666 -24.53 39.06 9.48
C PRO A 666 -26.02 38.82 9.31
N ASP A 667 -26.42 38.54 8.08
CA ASP A 667 -27.72 37.99 7.69
C ASP A 667 -27.60 36.51 7.24
N ILE A 668 -26.38 35.98 7.22
CA ILE A 668 -26.06 34.59 6.92
C ILE A 668 -25.26 33.99 8.08
N CYS A 669 -25.66 32.82 8.56
CA CYS A 669 -24.81 31.92 9.35
C CYS A 669 -24.90 30.50 8.77
N VAL A 670 -23.79 30.00 8.24
CA VAL A 670 -23.66 28.61 7.78
C VAL A 670 -23.04 27.79 8.90
N ILE A 671 -23.79 26.79 9.37
CA ILE A 671 -23.38 25.92 10.48
C ILE A 671 -23.00 24.57 9.90
N ASN A 672 -21.74 24.19 10.06
CA ASN A 672 -21.18 22.93 9.59
C ASN A 672 -20.80 22.05 10.78
N PHE A 673 -21.27 20.81 10.79
CA PHE A 673 -20.80 19.77 11.70
C PHE A 673 -19.97 18.74 10.92
N TYR A 674 -18.70 18.63 11.29
CA TYR A 674 -17.73 17.70 10.71
C TYR A 674 -17.59 16.50 11.62
N GLU A 675 -17.96 15.32 11.13
CA GLU A 675 -17.70 14.04 11.79
C GLU A 675 -16.21 13.67 11.68
N PHE A 676 -15.79 12.50 12.18
CA PHE A 676 -14.37 12.09 12.26
C PHE A 676 -13.60 12.18 10.92
N SER A 677 -14.28 11.91 9.80
CA SER A 677 -13.73 11.95 8.43
C SER A 677 -14.10 13.24 7.68
N GLY A 678 -14.71 14.19 8.38
CA GLY A 678 -15.21 15.43 7.84
C GLY A 678 -14.09 16.26 7.23
N LYS A 679 -14.36 16.82 6.06
CA LYS A 679 -13.42 17.68 5.34
C LYS A 679 -14.16 18.64 4.41
N LEU A 680 -13.52 19.75 4.11
CA LEU A 680 -13.97 20.70 3.11
C LEU A 680 -12.79 21.08 2.23
N GLY A 681 -12.94 20.86 0.92
CA GLY A 681 -11.90 21.16 -0.07
C GLY A 681 -11.59 22.64 -0.18
N MET A 682 -10.53 22.97 -0.92
CA MET A 682 -10.09 24.35 -1.12
C MET A 682 -11.16 25.14 -1.89
N HIS A 683 -11.65 26.23 -1.32
CA HIS A 683 -12.71 27.06 -1.88
C HIS A 683 -12.60 28.53 -1.45
N GLN A 684 -13.42 29.39 -2.05
CA GLN A 684 -13.60 30.77 -1.65
C GLN A 684 -15.07 31.00 -1.28
N ASP A 685 -15.28 31.86 -0.29
CA ASP A 685 -16.60 32.38 0.04
C ASP A 685 -16.90 33.55 -0.90
N LYS A 686 -17.56 33.27 -2.02
CA LYS A 686 -17.76 34.24 -3.11
C LYS A 686 -19.20 34.32 -3.62
N ASP A 687 -20.13 33.76 -2.86
CA ASP A 687 -21.53 33.64 -3.25
C ASP A 687 -22.41 34.77 -2.64
N GLU A 688 -21.80 35.67 -1.86
CA GLU A 688 -22.41 36.92 -1.39
C GLU A 688 -22.53 37.96 -2.50
N SER A 689 -23.29 39.05 -2.28
CA SER A 689 -23.47 40.08 -3.31
C SER A 689 -22.14 40.72 -3.72
N GLN A 690 -22.09 41.15 -4.97
CA GLN A 690 -20.93 41.84 -5.51
C GLN A 690 -20.54 43.08 -4.68
N THR A 691 -21.51 43.75 -4.06
CA THR A 691 -21.30 44.90 -3.17
C THR A 691 -20.63 44.47 -1.86
N SER A 692 -21.08 43.36 -1.26
CA SER A 692 -20.48 42.78 -0.05
C SER A 692 -19.02 42.38 -0.29
N LEU A 693 -18.77 41.64 -1.37
CA LEU A 693 -17.42 41.20 -1.75
C LEU A 693 -16.48 42.36 -2.07
N ARG A 694 -16.96 43.38 -2.81
CA ARG A 694 -16.16 44.58 -3.14
C ARG A 694 -15.79 45.41 -1.91
N LYS A 695 -16.71 45.52 -0.93
CA LYS A 695 -16.42 46.18 0.34
C LYS A 695 -15.45 45.37 1.21
N GLY A 696 -15.25 44.09 0.91
CA GLY A 696 -14.42 43.20 1.71
C GLY A 696 -15.06 42.86 3.06
N LEU A 697 -16.40 42.83 3.15
CA LEU A 697 -17.13 42.49 4.39
C LEU A 697 -16.65 41.14 4.93
N PRO A 698 -16.23 41.02 6.20
CA PRO A 698 -15.49 39.85 6.67
C PRO A 698 -16.34 38.57 6.71
N VAL A 699 -15.64 37.46 6.82
CA VAL A 699 -16.18 36.17 7.28
C VAL A 699 -15.74 35.99 8.73
N VAL A 700 -16.67 35.65 9.62
CA VAL A 700 -16.39 35.34 11.03
C VAL A 700 -16.71 33.88 11.29
N SER A 701 -15.73 33.09 11.75
CA SER A 701 -15.83 31.63 11.85
C SER A 701 -15.54 31.15 13.27
N PHE A 702 -16.53 30.58 13.95
CA PHE A 702 -16.42 30.00 15.29
C PHE A 702 -16.07 28.51 15.19
N SER A 703 -15.18 28.01 16.06
CA SER A 703 -14.81 26.60 16.15
C SER A 703 -15.16 26.02 17.52
N ILE A 704 -15.87 24.90 17.57
CA ILE A 704 -16.33 24.24 18.81
C ILE A 704 -16.21 22.72 18.63
N GLY A 705 -15.74 21.99 19.64
CA GLY A 705 -15.52 20.53 19.58
C GLY A 705 -14.08 20.18 19.20
N ASP A 706 -13.90 19.12 18.42
CA ASP A 706 -12.57 18.68 17.98
C ASP A 706 -11.86 19.76 17.16
N SER A 707 -10.53 19.87 17.35
CA SER A 707 -9.67 20.78 16.61
C SER A 707 -9.66 20.44 15.11
N GLY A 708 -9.61 21.46 14.27
CA GLY A 708 -9.55 21.34 12.81
C GLY A 708 -8.24 21.87 12.25
N GLU A 709 -7.64 21.14 11.31
CA GLU A 709 -6.62 21.72 10.45
C GLU A 709 -7.33 22.66 9.46
N PHE A 710 -6.91 23.92 9.44
CA PHE A 710 -7.37 24.95 8.52
C PHE A 710 -6.21 25.37 7.64
N ILE A 711 -6.36 25.27 6.32
CA ILE A 711 -5.37 25.75 5.37
C ILE A 711 -5.91 26.94 4.59
N TYR A 712 -5.05 27.89 4.24
CA TYR A 712 -5.41 29.08 3.49
C TYR A 712 -4.28 29.53 2.56
N GLY A 713 -4.64 30.18 1.44
CA GLY A 713 -3.68 30.66 0.46
C GLY A 713 -4.31 31.60 -0.58
N ARG A 714 -3.46 32.17 -1.43
CA ARG A 714 -3.89 33.06 -2.53
C ARG A 714 -4.31 32.29 -3.78
N TYR A 715 -3.91 31.02 -3.88
CA TYR A 715 -4.17 30.14 -5.02
C TYR A 715 -5.01 28.94 -4.59
N ASN A 716 -5.72 28.35 -5.55
CA ASN A 716 -6.47 27.10 -5.36
C ASN A 716 -5.53 25.89 -5.35
N ASP A 717 -4.57 25.87 -4.43
CA ASP A 717 -3.53 24.84 -4.34
C ASP A 717 -3.22 24.52 -2.86
N PRO A 718 -3.57 23.31 -2.38
CA PRO A 718 -3.29 22.88 -1.02
C PRO A 718 -1.79 22.77 -0.69
N PHE A 719 -0.90 22.56 -1.68
CA PHE A 719 0.53 22.34 -1.42
C PHE A 719 1.28 23.64 -1.12
N THR A 720 0.78 24.77 -1.59
CA THR A 720 1.31 26.11 -1.32
C THR A 720 0.57 26.83 -0.20
N ALA A 721 -0.47 26.21 0.37
CA ALA A 721 -1.29 26.79 1.42
C ALA A 721 -0.58 26.79 2.78
N ARG A 722 -0.82 27.84 3.58
CA ARG A 722 -0.37 27.95 4.96
C ARG A 722 -1.37 27.25 5.88
N LYS A 723 -0.89 26.67 6.98
CA LYS A 723 -1.69 25.87 7.92
C LYS A 723 -1.87 26.58 9.27
N LEU A 724 -3.07 26.47 9.84
CA LEU A 724 -3.46 26.83 11.20
C LEU A 724 -4.21 25.65 11.82
N VAL A 725 -4.06 25.46 13.13
CA VAL A 725 -4.92 24.56 13.91
C VAL A 725 -5.92 25.44 14.67
N LEU A 726 -7.20 25.19 14.42
CA LEU A 726 -8.32 25.86 15.09
C LEU A 726 -8.87 24.94 16.15
N ASP A 727 -8.72 25.33 17.41
CA ASP A 727 -9.15 24.58 18.59
C ASP A 727 -10.55 25.00 19.03
N SER A 728 -11.15 24.22 19.94
CA SER A 728 -12.44 24.58 20.53
C SER A 728 -12.39 25.94 21.23
N GLY A 729 -13.31 26.82 20.86
CA GLY A 729 -13.43 28.19 21.37
C GLY A 729 -12.73 29.25 20.52
N ASP A 730 -12.00 28.87 19.46
CA ASP A 730 -11.36 29.82 18.56
C ASP A 730 -12.36 30.56 17.66
N VAL A 731 -12.03 31.82 17.35
CA VAL A 731 -12.72 32.63 16.34
C VAL A 731 -11.72 33.13 15.29
N LEU A 732 -11.90 32.70 14.05
CA LEU A 732 -11.12 33.15 12.90
C LEU A 732 -11.91 34.18 12.10
N ILE A 733 -11.28 35.30 11.75
CA ILE A 733 -11.92 36.40 11.01
C ILE A 733 -11.08 36.74 9.80
N PHE A 734 -11.69 36.74 8.61
CA PHE A 734 -11.01 37.18 7.39
C PHE A 734 -11.86 38.10 6.52
N GLY A 735 -11.34 39.29 6.23
CA GLY A 735 -12.00 40.35 5.48
C GLY A 735 -11.00 41.31 4.85
N GLY A 736 -11.50 42.39 4.25
CA GLY A 736 -10.67 43.37 3.55
C GLY A 736 -9.75 42.69 2.53
N PRO A 737 -8.41 42.88 2.60
CA PRO A 737 -7.45 42.24 1.68
C PRO A 737 -7.44 40.71 1.70
N SER A 738 -7.96 40.09 2.76
CA SER A 738 -8.00 38.63 2.95
C SER A 738 -9.40 38.05 2.72
N ARG A 739 -10.38 38.85 2.27
CA ARG A 739 -11.75 38.39 2.07
C ARG A 739 -11.88 37.25 1.04
N MET A 740 -11.00 37.25 0.04
CA MET A 740 -11.02 36.30 -1.08
C MET A 740 -9.92 35.22 -0.96
N LEU A 741 -9.47 34.90 0.25
CA LEU A 741 -8.54 33.78 0.45
C LEU A 741 -9.19 32.45 0.06
N PHE A 742 -8.45 31.63 -0.68
CA PHE A 742 -8.77 30.22 -0.81
C PHE A 742 -8.49 29.56 0.54
N HIS A 743 -9.41 28.73 1.01
CA HIS A 743 -9.26 28.03 2.28
C HIS A 743 -9.92 26.65 2.27
N ALA A 744 -9.45 25.77 3.15
CA ALA A 744 -9.93 24.40 3.26
C ALA A 744 -9.85 23.89 4.72
N VAL A 745 -10.62 22.85 5.02
CA VAL A 745 -10.51 22.06 6.24
C VAL A 745 -10.13 20.63 5.83
N PRO A 746 -8.83 20.31 5.66
CA PRO A 746 -8.41 19.00 5.16
C PRO A 746 -8.64 17.86 6.16
N LYS A 747 -8.65 18.15 7.47
CA LYS A 747 -8.68 17.12 8.52
C LYS A 747 -9.24 17.65 9.85
N ILE A 748 -10.05 16.82 10.50
CA ILE A 748 -10.40 16.95 11.93
C ILE A 748 -9.41 16.14 12.78
N ILE A 749 -8.94 16.74 13.88
CA ILE A 749 -8.03 16.12 14.84
C ILE A 749 -8.89 15.52 15.95
N ASN A 750 -9.16 14.23 15.84
CA ASN A 750 -10.10 13.52 16.72
C ASN A 750 -9.67 13.54 18.19
N ASN A 751 -10.64 13.49 19.11
CA ASN A 751 -10.45 13.40 20.55
C ASN A 751 -9.69 14.59 21.14
N THR A 752 -10.01 15.80 20.68
CA THR A 752 -9.42 17.05 21.16
C THR A 752 -10.46 18.04 21.70
N ALA A 753 -11.76 17.71 21.57
CA ALA A 753 -12.83 18.46 22.21
C ALA A 753 -12.62 18.53 23.75
N PRO A 754 -12.81 19.71 24.40
CA PRO A 754 -12.63 19.84 25.84
C PRO A 754 -13.62 18.98 26.63
N ASP A 755 -13.14 18.24 27.63
CA ASP A 755 -13.98 17.38 28.49
C ASP A 755 -15.13 18.17 29.16
N ALA A 756 -14.87 19.41 29.58
CA ALA A 756 -15.89 20.29 30.18
C ALA A 756 -17.05 20.60 29.21
N LEU A 757 -16.76 20.72 27.91
CA LEU A 757 -17.79 20.91 26.89
C LEU A 757 -18.57 19.60 26.67
N LEU A 758 -17.86 18.47 26.57
CA LEU A 758 -18.47 17.16 26.35
C LEU A 758 -19.39 16.77 27.51
N GLY A 759 -18.96 16.97 28.76
CA GLY A 759 -19.76 16.65 29.95
C GLY A 759 -21.08 17.41 30.05
N GLU A 760 -21.12 18.66 29.57
CA GLU A 760 -22.31 19.52 29.61
C GLU A 760 -23.28 19.33 28.44
N THR A 761 -22.78 18.84 27.29
CA THR A 761 -23.54 18.83 26.03
C THR A 761 -23.75 17.45 25.43
N ASN A 762 -22.90 16.47 25.76
CA ASN A 762 -22.78 15.20 25.03
C ASN A 762 -22.63 15.39 23.52
N LEU A 763 -21.90 16.43 23.09
CA LEU A 763 -21.58 16.66 21.69
C LEU A 763 -20.94 15.40 21.10
N ARG A 764 -21.42 14.98 19.92
CA ARG A 764 -20.84 13.84 19.20
C ARG A 764 -19.36 14.12 18.86
N PRO A 765 -18.52 13.07 18.77
CA PRO A 765 -17.17 13.21 18.26
C PRO A 765 -17.17 13.94 16.91
N GLY A 766 -16.41 15.03 16.80
CA GLY A 766 -16.46 15.94 15.67
C GLY A 766 -16.32 17.41 16.02
N ARG A 767 -16.36 18.24 14.99
CA ARG A 767 -16.17 19.69 15.04
C ARG A 767 -17.40 20.42 14.54
N LEU A 768 -17.95 21.31 15.36
CA LEU A 768 -18.97 22.26 14.98
C LEU A 768 -18.34 23.60 14.57
N ASN A 769 -18.80 24.17 13.47
CA ASN A 769 -18.32 25.43 12.92
C ASN A 769 -19.49 26.34 12.53
N LEU A 770 -19.47 27.58 12.99
CA LEU A 770 -20.47 28.59 12.61
C LEU A 770 -19.78 29.69 11.83
N THR A 771 -20.18 29.89 10.59
CA THR A 771 -19.56 30.86 9.67
C THR A 771 -20.56 31.96 9.31
N PHE A 772 -20.30 33.17 9.80
CA PHE A 772 -21.14 34.34 9.65
C PHE A 772 -20.68 35.22 8.49
N ARG A 773 -21.63 35.66 7.66
CA ARG A 773 -21.42 36.47 6.45
C ARG A 773 -22.55 37.49 6.30
N GLN A 774 -22.36 38.47 5.42
CA GLN A 774 -23.38 39.44 5.03
C GLN A 774 -23.57 39.40 3.51
N TYR A 775 -24.82 39.22 3.06
CA TYR A 775 -25.15 39.13 1.63
C TYR A 775 -24.96 40.46 0.91
#